data_AF-A0A843CE27-F1
#
_entry.id   AF-A0A843CE27-F1
#
_cell.length_a   1.000
_cell.length_b   1.000
_cell.length_c   1.000
_cell.angle_alpha   90.00
_cell.angle_beta   90.00
_cell.angle_gamma   90.00
#
_symmetry.space_group_name_H-M   'P 1'
#
loop_
_entity.id
_entity.type
_entity.pdbx_description
1 polymer ?
#
loop_
_entity_poly.entity_id
_entity_poly.type
_entity_poly.pdbx_seq_one_letter_code
_entity_poly.pdbx_strand_id
1 'polypeptide(L)'
;MRAKTPILALLLTLSVLMALPSIITVPKVFAVDQVGNTRWSPFGPQEQNLIIDVRGEFNAMFTAFTTGALDITDWPIQTANLGTGSAAAFCDNSFNPDYFCTSPTSELGIFDLQINSFVPVMGQTLVGASRTATASIVTGTNSTACDSSHDSFTITLQNAEPDTHGATNSVIKDQYNSLTVANFPSLSPSVTVSDAGGSTPTGTYNVPCQIAGTYQITSNIYGGSVLVKTRGGQNHAITVRLTYNSLSPSYTSANRYYWGAALGHLLDGPAFDCGDATHPGFFSVSTSCVATLNQCFAPGNIYCPREDPTNTLGGNAAQLLTNADCHLFGDTANPTLHSWSSTCASNSPLEQSRYTLVQTAIDNSLWWTSGGYGGPGVSSHADIRAACDNLVSMGLTLSAAAGAGGCENVANALSNSTLPAPWTQTNYPHVNAAGTISFIVRTSAARKAFGIIIADSLNAIFGTPNSNGGGTVCYSATPAEACKTAPTFYPISKAQQYIFADGPVADGGVGPNNWALYTGGFTLTSTPDALYGLFNSLFSGGTCGGLGESQPNDYVFFCNPQFDTDSNAGEFGTSSSFGPLFDRAALDGINNAMDVPVYTGIDRFVELNGWNFQQCGGSTCANTQSSIVNTIGAGTEGPFWTLLNARQVPGYSPHSSTNTPGGGNPNLIRYGFSQGTINLSPFQYTTVWEANVVFEVFDSMLAVNPLVFSSSGQLLDWQTTTHSASFNPTQVCTSPGTGQVTGCTTQVWKLRNDLKFQDGNPVTAADVAYSILAFRDVPSANLGPSVVNVASAVGAKVGSTETLTVVLAQNSPFYELDIGGLPILEKALWAPYCGDPPSSTSQCANLAFDPMTAANPLTPGVNGIFVGDGPFSCVVPTGFPNAGHVGGSCTESGANVLEGQAVDTGGRILLQRNSLYLRCCPGGSGATSSSLYKASYADKNNDGVTNIQDLASTAACFGLSAGQSNAICSSSDSTYWVNSNISPGSTVNINDLATVAFYFGSGTVSYGANSVLSTMTGIDPQIDPFFCASAGC
;
A
#
# COMPACT_ATOMS: atom_id res chain seq x y z
N MET A 1 -26.93 -73.69 26.99
CA MET A 1 -25.75 -72.78 27.03
C MET A 1 -25.56 -72.05 25.70
N ARG A 2 -26.48 -71.15 25.33
CA ARG A 2 -26.40 -70.17 24.22
C ARG A 2 -27.65 -69.30 24.38
N ALA A 3 -27.49 -68.03 24.82
CA ALA A 3 -28.51 -66.95 24.93
C ALA A 3 -28.45 -66.11 26.23
N LYS A 4 -27.27 -65.87 26.83
CA LYS A 4 -27.15 -64.90 27.95
C LYS A 4 -26.05 -63.83 27.81
N THR A 5 -25.26 -63.86 26.73
CA THR A 5 -24.17 -62.89 26.52
C THR A 5 -24.59 -61.56 25.86
N PRO A 6 -25.56 -61.48 24.91
CA PRO A 6 -25.85 -60.19 24.26
C PRO A 6 -26.69 -59.24 25.13
N ILE A 7 -27.50 -59.76 26.05
CA ILE A 7 -28.31 -58.92 26.96
C ILE A 7 -27.45 -58.28 28.05
N LEU A 8 -26.41 -58.99 28.53
CA LEU A 8 -25.48 -58.44 29.51
C LEU A 8 -24.58 -57.35 28.89
N ALA A 9 -24.16 -57.50 27.63
CA ALA A 9 -23.41 -56.49 26.91
C ALA A 9 -24.25 -55.23 26.61
N LEU A 10 -25.53 -55.39 26.25
CA LEU A 10 -26.43 -54.25 26.01
C LEU A 10 -26.78 -53.50 27.31
N LEU A 11 -26.96 -54.22 28.44
CA LEU A 11 -27.19 -53.59 29.74
C LEU A 11 -25.93 -52.90 30.29
N LEU A 12 -24.73 -53.46 30.06
CA LEU A 12 -23.47 -52.82 30.45
C LEU A 12 -23.16 -51.58 29.60
N THR A 13 -23.47 -51.58 28.30
CA THR A 13 -23.31 -50.38 27.45
C THR A 13 -24.33 -49.31 27.76
N LEU A 14 -25.59 -49.66 28.06
CA LEU A 14 -26.60 -48.68 28.47
C LEU A 14 -26.31 -48.07 29.85
N SER A 15 -25.75 -48.84 30.79
CA SER A 15 -25.40 -48.33 32.12
C SER A 15 -24.09 -47.52 32.14
N VAL A 16 -23.15 -47.77 31.21
CA VAL A 16 -21.98 -46.90 30.99
C VAL A 16 -22.37 -45.59 30.28
N LEU A 17 -23.39 -45.60 29.40
CA LEU A 17 -23.91 -44.36 28.80
C LEU A 17 -24.77 -43.51 29.76
N MET A 18 -25.42 -44.12 30.78
CA MET A 18 -26.27 -43.41 31.74
C MET A 18 -25.57 -43.00 33.05
N ALA A 19 -24.33 -43.47 33.28
CA ALA A 19 -23.54 -43.14 34.48
C ALA A 19 -22.51 -42.02 34.26
N LEU A 20 -22.41 -41.45 33.04
CA LEU A 20 -21.70 -40.20 32.82
C LEU A 20 -22.69 -39.04 33.04
N PRO A 21 -22.40 -38.10 33.96
CA PRO A 21 -23.28 -36.97 34.20
C PRO A 21 -23.42 -36.16 32.92
N SER A 22 -24.67 -35.93 32.56
CA SER A 22 -25.15 -35.04 31.52
C SER A 22 -24.72 -33.60 31.82
N ILE A 23 -23.50 -33.24 31.45
CA ILE A 23 -23.08 -31.87 31.16
C ILE A 23 -22.05 -31.95 30.02
N ILE A 24 -22.50 -32.33 28.82
CA ILE A 24 -21.93 -31.66 27.64
C ILE A 24 -22.64 -30.31 27.64
N THR A 25 -22.11 -29.36 28.41
CA THR A 25 -22.21 -27.96 28.00
C THR A 25 -21.57 -27.93 26.63
N VAL A 26 -22.39 -27.98 25.58
CA VAL A 26 -22.00 -27.44 24.29
C VAL A 26 -21.41 -26.08 24.65
N PRO A 27 -20.11 -25.81 24.37
CA PRO A 27 -19.58 -24.49 24.57
C PRO A 27 -20.51 -23.58 23.79
N LYS A 28 -21.29 -22.76 24.48
CA LYS A 28 -22.02 -21.69 23.80
C LYS A 28 -20.91 -20.80 23.30
N VAL A 29 -20.59 -20.93 22.03
CA VAL A 29 -19.63 -20.05 21.39
C VAL A 29 -20.35 -18.72 21.28
N PHE A 30 -19.76 -17.71 21.90
CA PHE A 30 -20.22 -16.33 21.80
C PHE A 30 -19.30 -15.61 20.83
N ALA A 31 -19.72 -14.43 20.36
CA ALA A 31 -18.76 -13.59 19.69
C ALA A 31 -17.65 -13.24 20.65
N VAL A 32 -16.49 -12.97 20.09
CA VAL A 32 -15.28 -12.71 20.87
C VAL A 32 -14.57 -11.53 20.23
N ASP A 33 -14.50 -10.44 21.00
CA ASP A 33 -13.53 -9.38 20.77
C ASP A 33 -12.15 -9.87 21.20
N GLN A 34 -11.16 -9.73 20.33
CA GLN A 34 -9.77 -9.98 20.71
C GLN A 34 -9.09 -8.77 21.34
N VAL A 35 -8.12 -9.08 22.22
CA VAL A 35 -7.20 -8.11 22.79
C VAL A 35 -5.81 -8.35 22.19
N GLY A 36 -5.41 -7.48 21.26
CA GLY A 36 -4.15 -7.59 20.51
C GLY A 36 -4.29 -8.38 19.20
N ASN A 37 -3.22 -8.42 18.41
CA ASN A 37 -3.25 -9.07 17.09
C ASN A 37 -3.28 -10.59 17.20
N THR A 38 -4.00 -11.21 16.28
CA THR A 38 -3.98 -12.66 16.14
C THR A 38 -2.60 -13.16 15.72
N ARG A 39 -2.25 -14.38 16.14
CA ARG A 39 -1.00 -15.02 15.68
C ARG A 39 -1.10 -15.49 14.24
N TRP A 40 0.04 -15.55 13.57
CA TRP A 40 0.19 -16.02 12.19
C TRP A 40 1.13 -17.23 12.10
N SER A 41 1.07 -17.95 10.99
CA SER A 41 1.91 -19.11 10.69
C SER A 41 2.44 -19.01 9.26
N PRO A 42 3.70 -19.41 9.02
CA PRO A 42 4.26 -19.44 7.68
C PRO A 42 3.80 -20.66 6.85
N PHE A 43 2.81 -21.44 7.30
CA PHE A 43 2.38 -22.67 6.63
C PHE A 43 0.93 -22.61 6.14
N GLY A 44 0.70 -23.14 4.94
CA GLY A 44 -0.60 -23.14 4.29
C GLY A 44 -0.52 -23.35 2.77
N PRO A 45 -1.65 -23.17 2.06
CA PRO A 45 -2.97 -22.95 2.62
C PRO A 45 -3.57 -24.25 3.19
N GLN A 46 -4.41 -24.11 4.21
CA GLN A 46 -4.97 -25.26 4.93
C GLN A 46 -6.17 -25.86 4.17
N GLU A 47 -7.07 -24.99 3.72
CA GLU A 47 -8.29 -25.36 3.00
C GLU A 47 -8.02 -25.63 1.51
N GLN A 48 -8.87 -26.45 0.89
CA GLN A 48 -8.64 -26.88 -0.50
C GLN A 48 -9.17 -25.89 -1.53
N ASN A 49 -10.25 -25.19 -1.22
CA ASN A 49 -10.93 -24.29 -2.14
C ASN A 49 -11.15 -22.94 -1.49
N LEU A 50 -10.97 -21.90 -2.29
CA LEU A 50 -11.28 -20.52 -1.97
C LEU A 50 -12.26 -20.01 -3.02
N ILE A 51 -13.42 -19.54 -2.56
CA ILE A 51 -14.37 -18.82 -3.41
C ILE A 51 -14.38 -17.37 -2.96
N ILE A 52 -14.14 -16.48 -3.90
CA ILE A 52 -14.27 -15.04 -3.72
C ILE A 52 -15.55 -14.61 -4.44
N ASP A 53 -16.58 -14.23 -3.68
CA ASP A 53 -17.86 -13.78 -4.24
C ASP A 53 -17.88 -12.26 -4.40
N VAL A 54 -18.09 -11.76 -5.62
CA VAL A 54 -18.16 -10.32 -5.90
C VAL A 54 -19.56 -9.79 -5.61
N ARG A 55 -19.67 -8.94 -4.60
CA ARG A 55 -20.93 -8.32 -4.15
C ARG A 55 -21.12 -6.91 -4.69
N GLY A 56 -20.05 -6.27 -5.16
CA GLY A 56 -20.05 -4.98 -5.86
C GLY A 56 -20.32 -3.75 -5.00
N GLU A 57 -20.83 -3.92 -3.78
CA GLU A 57 -21.05 -2.86 -2.79
C GLU A 57 -20.84 -3.37 -1.35
N PHE A 58 -20.36 -2.49 -0.46
CA PHE A 58 -20.07 -2.83 0.95
C PHE A 58 -21.32 -3.34 1.70
N ASN A 59 -22.46 -2.67 1.55
CA ASN A 59 -23.71 -3.08 2.21
C ASN A 59 -24.19 -4.45 1.72
N ALA A 60 -24.00 -4.74 0.43
CA ALA A 60 -24.35 -6.03 -0.16
C ALA A 60 -23.46 -7.14 0.40
N MET A 61 -22.17 -6.86 0.61
CA MET A 61 -21.26 -7.78 1.29
C MET A 61 -21.69 -8.05 2.73
N PHE A 62 -21.89 -7.03 3.56
CA PHE A 62 -22.32 -7.25 4.96
C PHE A 62 -23.69 -7.92 5.07
N THR A 63 -24.60 -7.66 4.13
CA THR A 63 -25.87 -8.41 4.02
C THR A 63 -25.62 -9.88 3.68
N ALA A 64 -24.70 -10.18 2.76
CA ALA A 64 -24.33 -11.54 2.41
C ALA A 64 -23.64 -12.26 3.59
N PHE A 65 -22.83 -11.57 4.38
CA PHE A 65 -22.24 -12.10 5.61
C PHE A 65 -23.32 -12.45 6.64
N THR A 66 -24.21 -11.51 6.98
CA THR A 66 -25.26 -11.72 7.99
C THR A 66 -26.30 -12.77 7.59
N THR A 67 -26.48 -13.00 6.29
CA THR A 67 -27.36 -14.07 5.75
C THR A 67 -26.66 -15.42 5.60
N GLY A 68 -25.38 -15.52 5.95
CA GLY A 68 -24.60 -16.76 5.93
C GLY A 68 -24.08 -17.17 4.55
N ALA A 69 -24.08 -16.26 3.58
CA ALA A 69 -23.52 -16.50 2.24
C ALA A 69 -21.99 -16.34 2.21
N LEU A 70 -21.42 -15.56 3.13
CA LEU A 70 -19.97 -15.30 3.28
C LEU A 70 -19.46 -15.73 4.65
N ASP A 71 -18.16 -15.99 4.74
CA ASP A 71 -17.47 -16.34 5.98
C ASP A 71 -16.51 -15.25 6.48
N ILE A 72 -15.86 -14.55 5.55
CA ILE A 72 -14.84 -13.52 5.81
C ILE A 72 -15.19 -12.30 4.93
N THR A 73 -15.11 -11.10 5.48
CA THR A 73 -15.36 -9.83 4.77
C THR A 73 -14.05 -9.17 4.36
N ASP A 74 -14.04 -8.43 3.26
CA ASP A 74 -12.87 -7.72 2.74
C ASP A 74 -12.78 -6.25 3.15
N TRP A 75 -13.65 -5.79 4.05
CA TRP A 75 -13.75 -4.38 4.39
C TRP A 75 -14.04 -4.18 5.88
N PRO A 76 -13.56 -3.08 6.48
CA PRO A 76 -13.87 -2.74 7.86
C PRO A 76 -15.38 -2.63 8.15
N ILE A 77 -15.77 -3.00 9.37
CA ILE A 77 -17.13 -2.89 9.87
C ILE A 77 -17.60 -1.42 9.75
N GLN A 78 -18.74 -1.22 9.12
CA GLN A 78 -19.33 0.10 9.00
C GLN A 78 -19.82 0.64 10.35
N THR A 79 -19.82 1.96 10.52
CA THR A 79 -20.21 2.57 11.80
C THR A 79 -21.60 2.20 12.29
N ALA A 80 -22.58 2.05 11.40
CA ALA A 80 -23.93 1.62 11.77
C ALA A 80 -23.96 0.21 12.40
N ASN A 81 -22.90 -0.58 12.20
CA ASN A 81 -22.70 -1.93 12.72
C ASN A 81 -21.67 -1.99 13.86
N LEU A 82 -21.11 -0.84 14.25
CA LEU A 82 -20.29 -0.68 15.46
C LEU A 82 -21.17 -0.34 16.66
N GLY A 83 -20.84 -0.87 17.86
CA GLY A 83 -21.54 -0.55 19.11
C GLY A 83 -21.89 -1.77 19.95
N THR A 84 -22.76 -1.58 20.95
CA THR A 84 -23.29 -2.65 21.82
C THR A 84 -24.79 -2.41 22.08
N GLY A 85 -25.53 -3.46 22.44
CA GLY A 85 -26.94 -3.41 22.81
C GLY A 85 -27.94 -3.56 21.66
N SER A 86 -27.51 -4.00 20.46
CA SER A 86 -28.42 -4.22 19.33
C SER A 86 -27.97 -5.37 18.43
N ALA A 87 -28.92 -5.99 17.73
CA ALA A 87 -28.63 -7.03 16.74
C ALA A 87 -27.85 -6.52 15.52
N ALA A 88 -27.90 -5.21 15.25
CA ALA A 88 -27.13 -4.57 14.18
C ALA A 88 -25.64 -4.47 14.51
N ALA A 89 -25.28 -4.52 15.80
CA ALA A 89 -23.89 -4.43 16.25
C ALA A 89 -23.20 -5.80 16.16
N PHE A 90 -22.25 -5.96 15.23
CA PHE A 90 -21.63 -7.26 14.95
C PHE A 90 -20.84 -7.81 16.14
N CYS A 91 -20.16 -6.94 16.88
CA CYS A 91 -19.33 -7.33 18.02
C CYS A 91 -20.12 -7.47 19.33
N ASP A 92 -21.46 -7.42 19.30
CA ASP A 92 -22.28 -7.70 20.48
C ASP A 92 -22.57 -9.20 20.62
N ASN A 93 -21.80 -9.83 21.50
CA ASN A 93 -21.88 -11.24 21.86
C ASN A 93 -23.26 -11.73 22.30
N SER A 94 -24.12 -10.83 22.79
CA SER A 94 -25.48 -11.19 23.24
C SER A 94 -26.43 -11.45 22.07
N PHE A 95 -26.20 -10.78 20.94
CA PHE A 95 -27.04 -10.88 19.75
C PHE A 95 -26.39 -11.68 18.63
N ASN A 96 -25.06 -11.60 18.50
CA ASN A 96 -24.31 -12.19 17.39
C ASN A 96 -23.26 -13.18 17.89
N PRO A 97 -23.64 -14.29 18.54
CA PRO A 97 -22.70 -15.22 19.17
C PRO A 97 -21.77 -15.98 18.20
N ASP A 98 -22.03 -15.93 16.90
CA ASP A 98 -21.24 -16.64 15.89
C ASP A 98 -20.15 -15.78 15.22
N TYR A 99 -20.05 -14.50 15.57
CA TYR A 99 -19.14 -13.57 14.91
C TYR A 99 -17.82 -13.45 15.68
N PHE A 100 -16.75 -13.14 14.96
CA PHE A 100 -15.46 -12.79 15.52
C PHE A 100 -15.16 -11.38 15.06
N CYS A 101 -14.68 -10.54 15.98
CA CYS A 101 -14.25 -9.19 15.66
C CYS A 101 -12.76 -9.03 15.99
N THR A 102 -12.01 -8.50 15.03
CA THR A 102 -10.61 -8.16 15.27
C THR A 102 -10.48 -7.04 16.30
N SER A 103 -9.32 -6.96 16.95
CA SER A 103 -8.99 -5.79 17.76
C SER A 103 -8.89 -4.55 16.87
N PRO A 104 -9.34 -3.36 17.32
CA PRO A 104 -9.20 -2.15 16.53
C PRO A 104 -7.74 -1.86 16.20
N THR A 105 -7.48 -1.57 14.92
CA THR A 105 -6.15 -1.21 14.40
C THR A 105 -6.22 0.12 13.67
N SER A 106 -5.20 0.95 13.82
CA SER A 106 -5.02 2.10 12.92
C SER A 106 -4.83 1.59 11.50
N GLU A 107 -5.64 2.08 10.57
CA GLU A 107 -5.49 1.79 9.15
C GLU A 107 -4.21 2.43 8.62
N LEU A 108 -3.53 1.75 7.69
CA LEU A 108 -2.53 2.33 6.82
C LEU A 108 -3.20 2.66 5.49
N GLY A 109 -4.22 3.49 5.57
CA GLY A 109 -5.05 3.88 4.46
C GLY A 109 -5.61 5.26 4.75
N ILE A 110 -5.78 6.04 3.69
CA ILE A 110 -6.36 7.37 3.77
C ILE A 110 -7.47 7.49 2.73
N PHE A 111 -8.61 8.05 3.14
CA PHE A 111 -9.55 8.60 2.17
C PHE A 111 -9.21 10.05 1.89
N ASP A 112 -9.28 10.40 0.62
CA ASP A 112 -8.89 11.68 0.10
C ASP A 112 -9.89 12.16 -0.96
N LEU A 113 -9.83 13.45 -1.24
CA LEU A 113 -10.34 14.03 -2.47
C LEU A 113 -9.15 14.30 -3.39
N GLN A 114 -9.10 13.56 -4.48
CA GLN A 114 -8.02 13.60 -5.44
C GLN A 114 -8.30 14.63 -6.54
N ILE A 115 -7.24 15.31 -6.96
CA ILE A 115 -7.30 16.40 -7.93
C ILE A 115 -6.47 16.04 -9.15
N ASN A 116 -7.11 15.98 -10.32
CA ASN A 116 -6.38 15.79 -11.56
C ASN A 116 -5.66 17.09 -11.95
N SER A 117 -4.34 17.06 -11.90
CA SER A 117 -3.46 18.20 -12.19
C SER A 117 -3.44 18.58 -13.66
N PHE A 118 -3.68 17.62 -14.54
CA PHE A 118 -3.50 17.74 -15.98
C PHE A 118 -4.64 18.53 -16.64
N VAL A 119 -5.83 18.48 -16.06
CA VAL A 119 -7.03 19.12 -16.61
C VAL A 119 -7.21 20.53 -16.03
N PRO A 120 -7.39 21.57 -16.87
CA PRO A 120 -7.76 22.88 -16.38
C PRO A 120 -9.12 22.86 -15.67
N VAL A 121 -9.19 23.48 -14.49
CA VAL A 121 -10.45 23.63 -13.75
C VAL A 121 -11.03 25.01 -14.06
N MET A 122 -12.21 25.04 -14.68
CA MET A 122 -12.90 26.30 -15.03
C MET A 122 -12.03 27.28 -15.84
N GLY A 123 -11.19 26.73 -16.73
CA GLY A 123 -10.25 27.49 -17.56
C GLY A 123 -8.97 27.93 -16.85
N GLN A 124 -8.77 27.58 -15.58
CA GLN A 124 -7.53 27.82 -14.84
C GLN A 124 -6.61 26.61 -14.92
N THR A 125 -5.38 26.80 -15.39
CA THR A 125 -4.37 25.72 -15.48
C THR A 125 -3.74 25.44 -14.12
N LEU A 126 -3.69 24.16 -13.73
CA LEU A 126 -3.14 23.72 -12.44
C LEU A 126 -1.65 23.35 -12.49
N VAL A 127 -1.09 23.21 -13.70
CA VAL A 127 0.34 22.97 -13.95
C VAL A 127 0.92 24.04 -14.86
N GLY A 128 2.18 24.41 -14.64
CA GLY A 128 2.94 25.33 -15.49
C GLY A 128 4.22 24.70 -16.03
N ALA A 129 4.80 25.30 -17.07
CA ALA A 129 6.09 24.85 -17.60
C ALA A 129 7.25 25.19 -16.64
N SER A 130 8.04 24.21 -16.24
CA SER A 130 9.21 24.42 -15.39
C SER A 130 10.23 25.32 -16.09
N ARG A 131 10.89 26.20 -15.32
CA ARG A 131 12.00 27.01 -15.83
C ARG A 131 13.28 26.20 -15.66
N THR A 132 13.68 25.47 -16.71
CA THR A 132 14.96 24.76 -16.73
C THR A 132 16.10 25.77 -16.48
N ALA A 133 16.73 25.69 -15.32
CA ALA A 133 17.90 26.49 -14.98
C ALA A 133 19.15 25.61 -15.06
N THR A 134 20.30 26.19 -15.41
CA THR A 134 21.57 25.47 -15.35
C THR A 134 22.29 25.81 -14.07
N ALA A 135 22.82 24.79 -13.39
CA ALA A 135 23.67 24.98 -12.22
C ALA A 135 24.81 25.96 -12.54
N SER A 136 25.03 26.95 -11.69
CA SER A 136 25.93 28.08 -11.99
C SER A 136 26.53 28.72 -10.75
N ILE A 137 27.62 29.47 -10.93
CA ILE A 137 28.25 30.26 -9.88
C ILE A 137 27.89 31.73 -10.12
N VAL A 138 27.32 32.39 -9.12
CA VAL A 138 26.71 33.73 -9.27
C VAL A 138 27.66 34.84 -8.84
N THR A 139 28.32 34.67 -7.69
CA THR A 139 29.20 35.66 -7.08
C THR A 139 30.34 34.97 -6.33
N GLY A 140 31.47 35.67 -6.18
CA GLY A 140 32.64 35.19 -5.42
C GLY A 140 33.44 36.33 -4.80
N THR A 141 33.80 36.22 -3.51
CA THR A 141 34.81 37.08 -2.89
C THR A 141 35.98 36.25 -2.37
N ASN A 142 37.18 36.81 -2.40
CA ASN A 142 38.40 36.12 -1.98
C ASN A 142 38.98 36.80 -0.73
N SER A 143 39.36 36.01 0.26
CA SER A 143 40.07 36.48 1.46
C SER A 143 41.25 35.56 1.76
N THR A 144 42.27 36.01 2.48
CA THR A 144 43.42 35.15 2.80
C THR A 144 43.06 34.18 3.93
N ALA A 145 43.30 32.86 3.75
CA ALA A 145 42.92 31.86 4.75
C ALA A 145 43.81 30.60 4.81
N CYS A 146 44.43 30.19 3.69
CA CYS A 146 45.26 28.98 3.59
C CYS A 146 46.71 29.31 3.21
N ASP A 147 47.60 28.31 3.21
CA ASP A 147 48.95 28.46 2.67
C ASP A 147 48.94 28.66 1.14
N SER A 148 50.06 29.05 0.56
CA SER A 148 50.17 29.39 -0.87
C SER A 148 49.86 28.24 -1.85
N SER A 149 49.72 27.01 -1.37
CA SER A 149 49.41 25.82 -2.17
C SER A 149 47.98 25.29 -1.96
N HIS A 150 47.23 25.82 -1.00
CA HIS A 150 45.88 25.38 -0.68
C HIS A 150 44.87 26.53 -0.71
N ASP A 151 43.60 26.22 -0.93
CA ASP A 151 42.47 27.14 -0.88
C ASP A 151 41.31 26.53 -0.08
N SER A 152 40.54 27.36 0.63
CA SER A 152 39.28 26.94 1.27
C SER A 152 38.08 27.49 0.52
N PHE A 153 36.88 26.95 0.79
CA PHE A 153 35.65 27.47 0.22
C PHE A 153 34.61 27.74 1.31
N THR A 154 33.91 28.87 1.19
CA THR A 154 32.65 29.14 1.89
C THR A 154 31.56 29.18 0.82
N ILE A 155 30.76 28.13 0.73
CA ILE A 155 29.77 27.97 -0.34
C ILE A 155 28.39 28.29 0.21
N THR A 156 27.70 29.26 -0.37
CA THR A 156 26.27 29.51 -0.12
C THR A 156 25.45 28.89 -1.24
N LEU A 157 24.50 28.00 -0.90
CA LEU A 157 23.62 27.36 -1.87
C LEU A 157 22.34 28.15 -2.10
N GLN A 158 21.96 28.28 -3.37
CA GLN A 158 20.68 28.84 -3.80
C GLN A 158 19.99 27.91 -4.77
N ASN A 159 18.66 27.93 -4.77
CA ASN A 159 17.89 27.28 -5.81
C ASN A 159 17.86 28.16 -7.08
N ALA A 160 18.22 27.58 -8.21
CA ALA A 160 18.18 28.21 -9.52
C ALA A 160 16.75 28.29 -10.09
N GLU A 161 15.86 27.44 -9.61
CA GLU A 161 14.48 27.28 -10.07
C GLU A 161 13.51 28.04 -9.16
N PRO A 162 12.36 28.49 -9.70
CA PRO A 162 11.33 29.10 -8.88
C PRO A 162 10.73 28.08 -7.90
N ASP A 163 10.43 28.51 -6.68
CA ASP A 163 9.53 27.76 -5.80
C ASP A 163 8.07 27.84 -6.29
N THR A 164 7.18 27.16 -5.59
CA THR A 164 5.74 27.08 -5.91
C THR A 164 5.03 28.45 -5.84
N HIS A 165 5.67 29.45 -5.23
CA HIS A 165 5.20 30.83 -5.15
C HIS A 165 5.93 31.77 -6.14
N GLY A 166 6.78 31.22 -7.01
CA GLY A 166 7.49 31.96 -8.05
C GLY A 166 8.71 32.73 -7.55
N ALA A 167 9.15 32.56 -6.30
CA ALA A 167 10.38 33.17 -5.82
C ALA A 167 11.58 32.39 -6.36
N THR A 168 12.58 33.12 -6.84
CA THR A 168 13.81 32.54 -7.42
C THR A 168 15.02 32.91 -6.57
N ASN A 169 16.05 32.05 -6.54
CA ASN A 169 17.32 32.31 -5.85
C ASN A 169 17.21 32.34 -4.31
N SER A 170 16.22 31.64 -3.75
CA SER A 170 16.12 31.38 -2.32
C SER A 170 17.34 30.60 -1.84
N VAL A 171 17.83 30.92 -0.63
CA VAL A 171 18.92 30.17 -0.01
C VAL A 171 18.40 28.81 0.42
N ILE A 172 19.07 27.74 -0.01
CA ILE A 172 18.73 26.38 0.35
C ILE A 172 19.19 26.12 1.78
N LYS A 173 18.24 25.88 2.70
CA LYS A 173 18.52 25.59 4.11
C LYS A 173 18.08 24.18 4.43
N ASP A 174 19.02 23.25 4.34
CA ASP A 174 18.75 21.83 4.53
C ASP A 174 19.81 21.20 5.46
N GLN A 175 19.36 20.63 6.58
CA GLN A 175 20.23 19.98 7.56
C GLN A 175 20.73 18.59 7.11
N TYR A 176 20.05 17.95 6.16
CA TYR A 176 20.41 16.64 5.62
C TYR A 176 21.24 16.75 4.33
N ASN A 177 21.32 17.95 3.75
CA ASN A 177 22.14 18.20 2.59
C ASN A 177 23.62 18.27 2.96
N SER A 178 24.44 17.70 2.08
CA SER A 178 25.88 17.72 2.13
C SER A 178 26.43 18.07 0.76
N LEU A 179 27.54 18.79 0.74
CA LEU A 179 28.26 19.12 -0.49
C LEU A 179 29.50 18.28 -0.61
N THR A 180 29.67 17.64 -1.76
CA THR A 180 30.91 16.97 -2.14
C THR A 180 31.70 17.89 -3.07
N VAL A 181 32.94 18.18 -2.69
CA VAL A 181 33.89 18.97 -3.46
C VAL A 181 35.06 18.07 -3.84
N ALA A 182 35.10 17.67 -5.12
CA ALA A 182 36.05 16.70 -5.64
C ALA A 182 36.94 17.33 -6.72
N ASN A 183 38.23 17.01 -6.72
CA ASN A 183 39.13 17.47 -7.78
C ASN A 183 38.65 16.97 -9.14
N PHE A 184 38.72 17.79 -10.19
CA PHE A 184 38.27 17.42 -11.53
C PHE A 184 39.43 17.46 -12.52
N PRO A 185 39.64 16.40 -13.34
CA PRO A 185 38.76 15.25 -13.56
C PRO A 185 39.05 14.01 -12.68
N SER A 186 40.03 14.06 -11.78
CA SER A 186 40.49 12.87 -11.04
C SER A 186 39.52 12.35 -9.96
N LEU A 187 38.54 13.16 -9.58
CA LEU A 187 37.61 12.97 -8.45
C LEU A 187 38.29 12.77 -7.09
N SER A 188 39.61 13.00 -7.02
CA SER A 188 40.41 12.85 -5.82
C SER A 188 41.57 13.88 -5.82
N PRO A 189 41.82 14.61 -4.72
CA PRO A 189 41.14 14.50 -3.42
C PRO A 189 39.67 14.95 -3.48
N SER A 190 38.84 14.38 -2.60
CA SER A 190 37.43 14.72 -2.43
C SER A 190 37.12 14.94 -0.96
N VAL A 191 36.26 15.91 -0.67
CA VAL A 191 35.80 16.22 0.68
C VAL A 191 34.28 16.43 0.65
N THR A 192 33.59 15.83 1.62
CA THR A 192 32.16 16.03 1.84
C THR A 192 31.96 16.83 3.11
N VAL A 193 31.15 17.90 3.04
CA VAL A 193 30.86 18.78 4.17
C VAL A 193 29.35 18.96 4.34
N SER A 194 28.89 19.01 5.59
CA SER A 194 27.51 19.35 5.94
C SER A 194 27.31 20.86 6.05
N ASP A 195 26.06 21.30 6.20
CA ASP A 195 25.75 22.71 6.50
C ASP A 195 26.44 23.16 7.80
N ALA A 196 27.01 24.36 7.79
CA ALA A 196 27.74 24.93 8.91
C ALA A 196 26.84 25.28 10.12
N GLY A 197 25.53 25.41 9.90
CA GLY A 197 24.52 25.69 10.92
C GLY A 197 24.05 24.47 11.71
N GLY A 198 24.45 23.26 11.33
CA GLY A 198 24.02 22.02 11.98
C GLY A 198 22.50 21.84 11.95
N SER A 199 21.87 21.67 13.11
CA SER A 199 20.41 21.52 13.25
C SER A 199 19.60 22.78 12.93
N THR A 200 20.25 23.93 12.73
CA THR A 200 19.63 25.16 12.23
C THR A 200 20.34 25.58 10.95
N PRO A 201 19.98 24.97 9.80
CA PRO A 201 20.74 25.12 8.56
C PRO A 201 20.77 26.57 8.08
N THR A 202 21.94 27.00 7.63
CA THR A 202 22.22 28.38 7.18
C THR A 202 22.30 28.49 5.66
N GLY A 203 22.36 27.36 4.96
CA GLY A 203 22.64 27.25 3.53
C GLY A 203 24.10 27.50 3.18
N THR A 204 24.99 27.45 4.17
CA THR A 204 26.42 27.74 4.03
C THR A 204 27.26 26.52 4.39
N TYR A 205 28.22 26.18 3.52
CA TYR A 205 29.07 25.00 3.64
C TYR A 205 30.53 25.44 3.66
N ASN A 206 31.25 25.02 4.71
CA ASN A 206 32.65 25.39 4.91
C ASN A 206 33.56 24.24 4.54
N VAL A 207 34.26 24.37 3.42
CA VAL A 207 35.20 23.38 2.91
C VAL A 207 36.61 23.72 3.42
N PRO A 208 37.30 22.80 4.13
CA PRO A 208 38.64 23.04 4.64
C PRO A 208 39.66 23.18 3.50
N CYS A 209 40.86 23.72 3.80
CA CYS A 209 41.92 23.95 2.81
C CYS A 209 42.19 22.70 1.94
N GLN A 210 41.93 22.81 0.63
CA GLN A 210 42.20 21.82 -0.42
C GLN A 210 43.34 22.29 -1.30
N ILE A 211 44.07 21.38 -1.95
CA ILE A 211 45.18 21.73 -2.86
C ILE A 211 44.66 22.60 -4.01
N ALA A 212 45.40 23.62 -4.45
CA ALA A 212 44.96 24.46 -5.57
C ALA A 212 44.68 23.63 -6.84
N GLY A 213 43.52 23.84 -7.49
CA GLY A 213 43.10 23.02 -8.62
C GLY A 213 41.74 23.39 -9.19
N THR A 214 41.20 22.53 -10.06
CA THR A 214 39.81 22.59 -10.52
C THR A 214 39.00 21.60 -9.68
N TYR A 215 37.88 22.04 -9.12
CA TYR A 215 37.01 21.25 -8.28
C TYR A 215 35.59 21.23 -8.84
N GLN A 216 34.95 20.07 -8.80
CA GLN A 216 33.53 19.89 -9.04
C GLN A 216 32.80 19.91 -7.70
N ILE A 217 31.73 20.69 -7.63
CA ILE A 217 30.84 20.77 -6.46
C ILE A 217 29.52 20.10 -6.84
N THR A 218 29.10 19.12 -6.04
CA THR A 218 27.82 18.40 -6.15
C THR A 218 27.11 18.35 -4.81
N SER A 219 25.79 18.24 -4.85
CA SER A 219 24.93 17.99 -3.68
C SER A 219 24.45 16.53 -3.70
N ASN A 220 24.16 15.96 -2.52
CA ASN A 220 23.52 14.65 -2.41
C ASN A 220 21.99 14.70 -2.50
N ILE A 221 21.38 15.89 -2.52
CA ILE A 221 19.92 16.07 -2.55
C ILE A 221 19.51 16.84 -3.82
N TYR A 222 20.20 17.94 -4.12
CA TYR A 222 19.88 18.83 -5.23
C TYR A 222 20.60 18.47 -6.52
N GLY A 223 19.97 18.79 -7.65
CA GLY A 223 20.46 18.48 -8.98
C GLY A 223 21.53 19.45 -9.49
N GLY A 224 22.35 18.96 -10.41
CA GLY A 224 23.37 19.73 -11.13
C GLY A 224 24.75 19.74 -10.47
N SER A 225 25.75 20.25 -11.20
CA SER A 225 27.11 20.40 -10.70
C SER A 225 27.78 21.63 -11.27
N VAL A 226 28.74 22.20 -10.52
CA VAL A 226 29.53 23.35 -10.97
C VAL A 226 31.02 23.09 -10.85
N LEU A 227 31.80 23.69 -11.75
CA LEU A 227 33.26 23.63 -11.72
C LEU A 227 33.83 24.96 -11.20
N VAL A 228 34.69 24.90 -10.19
CA VAL A 228 35.40 26.04 -9.62
C VAL A 228 36.91 25.84 -9.82
N LYS A 229 37.62 26.89 -10.25
CA LYS A 229 39.07 26.87 -10.40
C LYS A 229 39.74 27.79 -9.40
N THR A 230 40.77 27.30 -8.73
CA THR A 230 41.50 28.06 -7.69
C THR A 230 42.98 28.23 -8.03
N ARG A 231 43.72 29.04 -7.24
CA ARG A 231 45.11 29.46 -7.53
C ARG A 231 46.06 29.46 -6.30
N GLY A 232 45.59 29.08 -5.11
CA GLY A 232 46.36 28.98 -3.87
C GLY A 232 46.30 30.23 -2.98
N GLY A 233 46.28 30.03 -1.66
CA GLY A 233 46.40 31.04 -0.62
C GLY A 233 45.12 31.77 -0.21
N GLN A 234 43.93 31.36 -0.66
CA GLN A 234 42.68 32.10 -0.45
C GLN A 234 41.53 31.23 0.12
N ASN A 235 40.59 31.87 0.79
CA ASN A 235 39.22 31.42 0.99
C ASN A 235 38.34 32.02 -0.11
N HIS A 236 37.65 31.17 -0.84
CA HIS A 236 36.68 31.53 -1.86
C HIS A 236 35.27 31.49 -1.28
N ALA A 237 34.68 32.65 -0.98
CA ALA A 237 33.28 32.73 -0.60
C ALA A 237 32.42 32.86 -1.85
N ILE A 238 31.74 31.77 -2.25
CA ILE A 238 31.02 31.66 -3.54
C ILE A 238 29.54 31.36 -3.32
N THR A 239 28.68 31.90 -4.18
CA THR A 239 27.27 31.49 -4.24
C THR A 239 27.08 30.55 -5.42
N VAL A 240 26.63 29.32 -5.13
CA VAL A 240 26.35 28.28 -6.10
C VAL A 240 24.85 28.09 -6.22
N ARG A 241 24.36 28.11 -7.46
CA ARG A 241 22.98 27.79 -7.81
C ARG A 241 22.91 26.35 -8.30
N LEU A 242 22.05 25.56 -7.67
CA LEU A 242 21.71 24.19 -8.06
C LEU A 242 20.22 24.13 -8.43
N THR A 243 19.80 23.05 -9.07
CA THR A 243 18.39 22.83 -9.47
C THR A 243 17.73 21.84 -8.53
N TYR A 244 16.41 21.70 -8.61
CA TYR A 244 15.76 20.52 -8.06
C TYR A 244 16.30 19.25 -8.75
N ASN A 245 16.32 18.15 -8.00
CA ASN A 245 16.67 16.82 -8.49
C ASN A 245 15.40 16.14 -9.02
N SER A 246 14.89 16.66 -10.13
CA SER A 246 13.65 16.23 -10.74
C SER A 246 13.81 16.13 -12.26
N LEU A 247 13.14 15.15 -12.87
CA LEU A 247 13.01 15.03 -14.31
C LEU A 247 11.81 15.82 -14.86
N SER A 248 10.99 16.40 -13.98
CA SER A 248 9.75 17.04 -14.38
C SER A 248 9.98 18.29 -15.23
N PRO A 249 9.42 18.35 -16.45
CA PRO A 249 9.42 19.55 -17.26
C PRO A 249 8.36 20.56 -16.80
N SER A 250 7.58 20.23 -15.77
CA SER A 250 6.42 20.97 -15.29
C SER A 250 6.53 21.25 -13.79
N TYR A 251 5.83 22.27 -13.31
CA TYR A 251 5.72 22.60 -11.90
C TYR A 251 4.25 22.84 -11.53
N THR A 252 3.93 22.62 -10.26
CA THR A 252 2.60 22.89 -9.72
C THR A 252 2.33 24.40 -9.69
N SER A 253 1.23 24.86 -10.27
CA SER A 253 0.91 26.29 -10.33
C SER A 253 0.29 26.78 -9.02
N ALA A 254 0.37 28.09 -8.77
CA ALA A 254 -0.32 28.72 -7.64
C ALA A 254 -1.85 28.51 -7.69
N ASN A 255 -2.43 28.30 -8.88
CA ASN A 255 -3.86 28.02 -9.01
C ASN A 255 -4.24 26.68 -8.37
N ARG A 256 -3.36 25.67 -8.43
CA ARG A 256 -3.60 24.39 -7.76
C ARG A 256 -3.63 24.53 -6.25
N TYR A 257 -2.70 25.31 -5.70
CA TYR A 257 -2.69 25.65 -4.28
C TYR A 257 -4.05 26.22 -3.84
N TYR A 258 -4.51 27.27 -4.51
CA TYR A 258 -5.77 27.93 -4.16
C TYR A 258 -6.98 27.02 -4.37
N TRP A 259 -6.96 26.16 -5.40
CA TRP A 259 -8.01 25.19 -5.65
C TRP A 259 -8.11 24.16 -4.51
N GLY A 260 -7.00 23.56 -4.11
CA GLY A 260 -6.97 22.60 -3.00
C GLY A 260 -7.33 23.24 -1.66
N ALA A 261 -6.86 24.46 -1.39
CA ALA A 261 -7.24 25.22 -0.19
C ALA A 261 -8.76 25.51 -0.17
N ALA A 262 -9.34 25.90 -1.31
CA ALA A 262 -10.79 26.10 -1.41
C ALA A 262 -11.56 24.80 -1.11
N LEU A 263 -11.13 23.66 -1.67
CA LEU A 263 -11.73 22.36 -1.41
C LEU A 263 -11.57 21.89 0.03
N GLY A 264 -10.41 22.17 0.66
CA GLY A 264 -10.17 21.87 2.07
C GLY A 264 -11.14 22.57 3.01
N HIS A 265 -11.50 23.83 2.74
CA HIS A 265 -12.54 24.53 3.50
C HIS A 265 -13.95 23.95 3.27
N LEU A 266 -14.24 23.38 2.10
CA LEU A 266 -15.55 22.76 1.84
C LEU A 266 -15.71 21.38 2.49
N LEU A 267 -14.67 20.91 3.20
CA LEU A 267 -14.70 19.67 3.94
C LEU A 267 -14.99 19.94 5.42
N ASP A 268 -16.11 19.42 5.94
CA ASP A 268 -16.45 19.47 7.39
C ASP A 268 -15.91 18.21 8.09
N GLY A 269 -14.61 18.19 8.39
CA GLY A 269 -13.95 17.08 9.09
C GLY A 269 -14.51 16.77 10.49
N PRO A 270 -14.74 17.77 11.37
CA PRO A 270 -15.21 17.51 12.74
C PRO A 270 -16.61 16.89 12.83
N ALA A 271 -17.58 17.28 11.99
CA ALA A 271 -18.88 16.61 11.95
C ALA A 271 -18.78 15.19 11.39
N PHE A 272 -17.79 14.95 10.52
CA PHE A 272 -17.53 13.66 9.89
C PHE A 272 -16.89 12.65 10.87
N ASP A 273 -15.91 13.10 11.67
CA ASP A 273 -15.14 12.26 12.60
C ASP A 273 -15.82 12.05 13.96
N CYS A 274 -16.73 12.95 14.37
CA CYS A 274 -17.29 12.96 15.73
C CYS A 274 -18.72 12.42 15.86
N GLY A 275 -19.35 11.97 14.78
CA GLY A 275 -20.64 11.28 14.82
C GLY A 275 -21.79 12.14 15.36
N ASP A 276 -22.43 12.93 14.51
CA ASP A 276 -23.78 13.42 14.79
C ASP A 276 -24.79 12.28 14.59
N ALA A 277 -25.59 11.99 15.63
CA ALA A 277 -26.69 11.01 15.62
C ALA A 277 -27.76 11.24 14.54
N THR A 278 -27.78 12.40 13.87
CA THR A 278 -28.72 12.69 12.77
C THR A 278 -28.25 12.17 11.40
N HIS A 279 -27.01 11.67 11.28
CA HIS A 279 -26.46 11.17 10.03
C HIS A 279 -25.96 9.70 10.18
N PRO A 280 -26.64 8.70 9.62
CA PRO A 280 -26.22 7.30 9.72
C PRO A 280 -25.08 7.00 8.74
N GLY A 281 -23.85 6.87 9.26
CA GLY A 281 -22.64 6.56 8.47
C GLY A 281 -21.31 7.01 9.08
N PHE A 282 -21.33 7.72 10.21
CA PHE A 282 -20.20 8.52 10.71
C PHE A 282 -19.65 7.94 12.02
N PHE A 283 -18.31 7.85 12.15
CA PHE A 283 -17.61 7.28 13.30
C PHE A 283 -18.09 7.92 14.62
N SER A 284 -18.50 7.07 15.57
CA SER A 284 -18.72 7.48 16.96
C SER A 284 -17.54 6.97 17.77
N VAL A 285 -16.47 7.77 17.89
CA VAL A 285 -15.44 7.53 18.91
C VAL A 285 -15.58 8.60 19.99
N SER A 286 -16.24 8.24 21.09
CA SER A 286 -16.66 9.17 22.14
C SER A 286 -15.53 9.75 23.01
N THR A 287 -14.26 9.76 22.57
CA THR A 287 -13.16 10.29 23.40
C THR A 287 -11.99 10.94 22.66
N SER A 288 -12.00 11.07 21.33
CA SER A 288 -10.92 11.78 20.62
C SER A 288 -11.40 12.31 19.27
N CYS A 289 -12.12 13.44 19.30
CA CYS A 289 -12.39 14.34 18.15
C CYS A 289 -11.11 15.07 17.69
N VAL A 290 -10.00 14.36 17.73
CA VAL A 290 -8.71 14.73 17.19
C VAL A 290 -8.37 13.50 16.38
N ALA A 291 -8.95 13.37 15.18
CA ALA A 291 -8.22 12.72 14.12
C ALA A 291 -6.92 13.51 14.06
N THR A 292 -5.90 13.01 14.73
CA THR A 292 -4.59 13.63 14.74
C THR A 292 -4.18 13.68 13.29
N LEU A 293 -4.28 14.86 12.69
CA LEU A 293 -3.61 15.23 11.45
C LEU A 293 -2.09 14.91 11.53
N ASN A 294 -1.60 14.61 12.74
CA ASN A 294 -0.28 14.05 13.07
C ASN A 294 -0.08 12.54 12.82
N GLN A 295 -1.01 11.77 12.25
CA GLN A 295 -0.76 10.34 11.96
C GLN A 295 -0.56 10.04 10.47
N CYS A 296 -0.78 10.99 9.55
CA CYS A 296 -1.15 10.65 8.17
C CYS A 296 -0.06 10.73 7.10
N PHE A 297 1.20 11.09 7.39
CA PHE A 297 2.15 11.34 6.29
C PHE A 297 3.62 11.07 6.57
N ALA A 298 3.96 10.47 7.71
CA ALA A 298 5.33 10.08 7.98
C ALA A 298 5.47 8.58 7.79
N PRO A 299 6.41 8.15 6.97
CA PRO A 299 6.91 6.83 7.14
C PRO A 299 8.42 6.89 7.44
N GLY A 300 8.87 6.00 8.32
CA GLY A 300 10.25 6.00 8.81
C GLY A 300 10.44 6.50 10.24
N ASN A 301 9.77 5.83 11.17
CA ASN A 301 9.99 5.79 12.63
C ASN A 301 9.83 7.10 13.42
N ILE A 302 9.01 7.04 14.47
CA ILE A 302 9.18 7.58 15.85
C ILE A 302 7.79 7.93 16.38
N TYR A 303 7.27 7.11 17.29
CA TYR A 303 6.05 7.38 18.09
C TYR A 303 4.83 7.86 17.29
N CYS A 304 3.90 6.97 16.98
CA CYS A 304 2.53 7.31 17.39
C CYS A 304 2.62 7.43 18.92
N PRO A 305 2.44 8.62 19.54
CA PRO A 305 2.07 8.58 20.94
C PRO A 305 0.75 7.83 20.92
N ARG A 306 0.79 6.59 21.41
CA ARG A 306 -0.34 6.04 22.12
C ARG A 306 -0.78 7.20 23.02
N GLU A 307 -1.99 7.71 22.81
CA GLU A 307 -2.67 8.46 23.86
C GLU A 307 -2.81 7.48 25.04
N ASP A 308 -1.74 7.35 25.82
CA ASP A 308 -1.92 7.16 27.23
C ASP A 308 -2.46 8.50 27.72
N PRO A 309 -3.70 8.56 28.23
CA PRO A 309 -4.34 9.80 28.68
C PRO A 309 -3.63 10.44 29.89
N THR A 310 -2.40 10.05 30.22
CA THR A 310 -1.68 10.45 31.43
C THR A 310 -0.24 10.93 31.25
N ASN A 311 0.38 10.97 30.06
CA ASN A 311 1.82 11.31 29.96
C ASN A 311 2.17 12.59 29.17
N THR A 312 2.69 13.57 29.91
CA THR A 312 3.28 14.84 29.48
C THR A 312 4.76 14.70 29.11
N LEU A 313 5.11 14.57 27.83
CA LEU A 313 6.49 14.77 27.34
C LEU A 313 6.48 15.53 26.01
N GLY A 314 7.06 16.73 26.01
CA GLY A 314 7.08 17.65 24.86
C GLY A 314 8.34 17.58 23.99
N GLY A 315 8.20 18.05 22.74
CA GLY A 315 9.31 18.57 21.93
C GLY A 315 9.30 18.23 20.43
N ASN A 316 8.95 19.22 19.60
CA ASN A 316 9.55 19.57 18.29
C ASN A 316 9.19 18.93 16.93
N ALA A 317 8.46 17.81 16.81
CA ALA A 317 7.94 17.38 15.48
C ALA A 317 6.50 17.87 15.24
N ALA A 318 5.65 17.77 16.26
CA ALA A 318 4.27 18.28 16.26
C ALA A 318 4.16 19.82 16.14
N GLN A 319 5.27 20.55 16.29
CA GLN A 319 5.32 22.01 16.13
C GLN A 319 5.58 22.50 14.69
N LEU A 320 5.94 21.61 13.77
CA LEU A 320 6.22 21.96 12.36
C LEU A 320 5.01 21.76 11.43
N LEU A 321 4.13 20.80 11.72
CA LEU A 321 2.90 20.48 10.97
C LEU A 321 1.70 21.37 11.33
N THR A 322 1.78 22.08 12.45
CA THR A 322 0.68 22.82 13.09
C THR A 322 0.33 24.16 12.40
N ASN A 323 0.89 24.49 11.24
CA ASN A 323 0.98 25.90 10.85
C ASN A 323 0.48 26.21 9.44
N ALA A 324 -0.45 25.41 8.92
CA ALA A 324 -0.76 25.40 7.49
C ALA A 324 -1.57 26.60 6.98
N ASP A 325 -2.48 27.20 7.75
CA ASP A 325 -3.20 28.43 7.30
C ASP A 325 -2.87 29.64 8.17
N CYS A 326 -2.77 29.49 9.50
CA CYS A 326 -2.46 30.62 10.38
C CYS A 326 -0.99 31.10 10.35
N HIS A 327 -0.05 30.28 9.86
CA HIS A 327 1.35 30.68 9.63
C HIS A 327 1.63 31.03 8.16
N LEU A 328 0.73 30.67 7.23
CA LEU A 328 0.62 31.25 5.88
C LEU A 328 -0.01 32.67 5.88
N PHE A 329 -0.29 33.26 7.05
CA PHE A 329 -0.36 34.73 7.19
C PHE A 329 1.02 35.39 7.00
N GLY A 330 2.07 34.57 6.92
CA GLY A 330 3.37 34.91 6.36
C GLY A 330 3.54 34.51 4.89
N ASP A 331 2.46 34.28 4.12
CA ASP A 331 2.55 34.33 2.67
C ASP A 331 3.12 35.71 2.30
N THR A 332 4.33 35.73 1.77
CA THR A 332 4.90 36.96 1.24
C THR A 332 4.07 37.51 0.07
N ALA A 333 3.18 36.71 -0.53
CA ALA A 333 2.30 37.10 -1.63
C ALA A 333 0.93 37.68 -1.18
N ASN A 334 0.24 37.13 -0.17
CA ASN A 334 -1.06 37.67 0.29
C ASN A 334 -1.38 37.46 1.79
N PRO A 335 -0.78 38.25 2.71
CA PRO A 335 -0.95 38.12 4.17
C PRO A 335 -2.34 38.55 4.69
N THR A 336 -3.31 38.85 3.80
CA THR A 336 -4.62 39.43 4.17
C THR A 336 -5.82 38.60 3.75
N LEU A 337 -5.61 37.45 3.09
CA LEU A 337 -6.66 36.66 2.41
C LEU A 337 -7.85 36.32 3.33
N HIS A 338 -7.61 35.97 4.60
CA HIS A 338 -8.66 35.66 5.58
C HIS A 338 -8.62 36.58 6.82
N SER A 339 -8.22 37.84 6.62
CA SER A 339 -8.12 38.86 7.69
C SER A 339 -9.40 39.12 8.50
N TRP A 340 -10.53 38.56 8.06
CA TRP A 340 -11.82 38.64 8.72
C TRP A 340 -12.05 37.58 9.81
N SER A 341 -11.21 36.55 9.89
CA SER A 341 -11.31 35.49 10.90
C SER A 341 -10.47 35.81 12.15
N SER A 342 -11.07 35.70 13.34
CA SER A 342 -10.39 35.94 14.63
C SER A 342 -9.72 34.69 15.24
N THR A 343 -9.91 33.51 14.66
CA THR A 343 -9.39 32.23 15.18
C THR A 343 -7.89 32.02 14.94
N CYS A 344 -7.23 32.90 14.17
CA CYS A 344 -5.76 32.88 14.01
C CYS A 344 -5.02 33.65 15.12
N ALA A 345 -5.29 33.30 16.39
CA ALA A 345 -4.46 33.75 17.51
C ALA A 345 -3.23 32.84 17.64
N SER A 346 -2.04 33.43 17.80
CA SER A 346 -0.71 32.79 17.74
C SER A 346 -0.43 31.61 18.69
N ASN A 347 -1.39 31.17 19.51
CA ASN A 347 -1.17 30.30 20.66
C ASN A 347 -2.24 29.20 20.90
N SER A 348 -3.14 28.86 19.95
CA SER A 348 -4.03 27.69 20.14
C SER A 348 -3.33 26.38 19.70
N PRO A 349 -3.72 25.19 20.20
CA PRO A 349 -3.29 23.93 19.60
C PRO A 349 -3.80 23.94 18.15
N LEU A 350 -2.85 23.84 17.24
CA LEU A 350 -2.87 24.47 15.92
C LEU A 350 -3.06 23.41 14.80
N GLU A 351 -3.50 22.20 15.16
CA GLU A 351 -3.54 21.02 14.28
C GLU A 351 -4.68 21.01 13.24
N GLN A 352 -5.47 22.09 13.13
CA GLN A 352 -6.80 22.04 12.49
C GLN A 352 -7.07 23.12 11.41
N SER A 353 -6.12 24.02 11.10
CA SER A 353 -6.48 25.32 10.49
C SER A 353 -7.00 25.31 9.04
N ARG A 354 -6.73 24.27 8.21
CA ARG A 354 -7.31 24.16 6.84
C ARG A 354 -8.75 23.67 6.81
N TYR A 355 -9.13 22.89 7.82
CA TYR A 355 -10.40 22.17 7.87
C TYR A 355 -11.41 22.77 8.84
N THR A 356 -11.00 23.77 9.64
CA THR A 356 -11.87 24.36 10.65
C THR A 356 -11.78 25.86 10.65
N LEU A 357 -12.67 26.53 9.92
CA LEU A 357 -13.09 27.86 10.32
C LEU A 357 -14.36 27.83 11.18
N VAL A 358 -15.06 26.68 11.36
CA VAL A 358 -16.36 26.67 12.04
C VAL A 358 -16.58 25.59 13.12
N GLN A 359 -17.28 26.04 14.18
CA GLN A 359 -17.77 25.31 15.37
C GLN A 359 -19.25 24.85 15.24
N THR A 360 -19.85 24.81 14.04
CA THR A 360 -21.27 24.47 13.79
C THR A 360 -21.47 23.65 12.50
N ALA A 361 -22.35 22.64 12.58
CA ALA A 361 -22.59 21.57 11.61
C ALA A 361 -23.15 22.00 10.24
N ILE A 362 -22.91 21.14 9.23
CA ILE A 362 -23.61 21.06 7.93
C ILE A 362 -25.10 21.41 8.05
N ASP A 363 -25.58 22.38 7.26
CA ASP A 363 -26.99 22.83 7.30
C ASP A 363 -27.76 22.37 6.05
N ASN A 364 -28.75 21.50 6.25
CA ASN A 364 -29.66 21.02 5.21
C ASN A 364 -30.95 21.85 5.07
N SER A 365 -31.15 22.85 5.93
CA SER A 365 -32.37 23.69 5.98
C SER A 365 -32.30 24.91 5.06
N LEU A 366 -31.20 25.08 4.33
CA LEU A 366 -30.93 26.23 3.48
C LEU A 366 -31.86 26.29 2.26
N TRP A 367 -32.16 27.49 1.77
CA TRP A 367 -33.04 27.64 0.60
C TRP A 367 -32.45 26.97 -0.65
N TRP A 368 -31.12 26.88 -0.71
CA TRP A 368 -30.39 26.24 -1.79
C TRP A 368 -30.65 24.73 -1.89
N THR A 369 -30.79 24.05 -0.74
CA THR A 369 -31.00 22.59 -0.67
C THR A 369 -32.46 22.19 -0.92
N SER A 370 -33.40 23.13 -0.76
CA SER A 370 -34.85 22.90 -0.95
C SER A 370 -35.31 22.64 -2.40
N GLY A 371 -34.43 22.82 -3.40
CA GLY A 371 -34.72 22.75 -4.83
C GLY A 371 -34.71 21.36 -5.48
N GLY A 372 -34.52 20.27 -4.73
CA GLY A 372 -34.69 18.89 -5.25
C GLY A 372 -33.43 18.00 -5.29
N TYR A 373 -32.36 18.38 -4.61
CA TYR A 373 -31.16 17.53 -4.44
C TYR A 373 -31.04 17.16 -2.96
N GLY A 374 -31.44 15.94 -2.60
CA GLY A 374 -31.52 15.47 -1.20
C GLY A 374 -30.15 15.15 -0.58
N GLY A 375 -29.26 16.13 -0.46
CA GLY A 375 -27.96 16.02 0.20
C GLY A 375 -27.98 16.37 1.70
N PRO A 376 -26.91 16.05 2.45
CA PRO A 376 -26.79 16.25 3.89
C PRO A 376 -26.65 17.73 4.29
N GLY A 377 -26.36 18.64 3.35
CA GLY A 377 -26.34 20.10 3.52
C GLY A 377 -25.06 20.77 2.98
N VAL A 378 -24.94 22.08 3.18
CA VAL A 378 -23.83 22.90 2.65
C VAL A 378 -22.86 23.25 3.78
N SER A 379 -21.58 23.44 3.43
CA SER A 379 -20.54 23.97 4.33
C SER A 379 -20.98 25.29 4.99
N SER A 380 -20.39 25.59 6.14
CA SER A 380 -20.77 26.75 6.94
C SER A 380 -20.52 28.10 6.23
N HIS A 381 -21.06 29.18 6.79
CA HIS A 381 -20.84 30.52 6.26
C HIS A 381 -19.34 30.89 6.11
N ALA A 382 -18.53 30.64 7.14
CA ALA A 382 -17.12 31.05 7.10
C ALA A 382 -16.31 30.18 6.13
N ASP A 383 -16.62 28.89 6.06
CA ASP A 383 -15.97 27.96 5.13
C ASP A 383 -16.30 28.31 3.67
N ILE A 384 -17.56 28.62 3.38
CA ILE A 384 -17.99 29.11 2.05
C ILE A 384 -17.28 30.41 1.68
N ARG A 385 -17.13 31.33 2.64
CA ARG A 385 -16.41 32.59 2.41
C ARG A 385 -14.93 32.34 2.12
N ALA A 386 -14.27 31.50 2.90
CA ALA A 386 -12.85 31.18 2.72
C ALA A 386 -12.59 30.42 1.43
N ALA A 387 -13.44 29.48 1.06
CA ALA A 387 -13.39 28.82 -0.23
C ALA A 387 -13.56 29.82 -1.38
N CYS A 388 -14.52 30.74 -1.28
CA CYS A 388 -14.69 31.81 -2.28
C CYS A 388 -13.46 32.73 -2.39
N ASP A 389 -12.86 33.14 -1.28
CA ASP A 389 -11.66 33.99 -1.28
C ASP A 389 -10.51 33.31 -2.05
N ASN A 390 -10.28 32.01 -1.80
CA ASN A 390 -9.29 31.21 -2.53
C ASN A 390 -9.63 31.07 -4.02
N LEU A 391 -10.90 30.82 -4.38
CA LEU A 391 -11.33 30.73 -5.78
C LEU A 391 -11.13 32.05 -6.54
N VAL A 392 -11.32 33.19 -5.87
CA VAL A 392 -11.01 34.51 -6.45
C VAL A 392 -9.50 34.70 -6.60
N SER A 393 -8.69 34.25 -5.64
CA SER A 393 -7.22 34.26 -5.75
C SER A 393 -6.68 33.34 -6.85
N MET A 394 -7.37 32.24 -7.14
CA MET A 394 -7.13 31.39 -8.31
C MET A 394 -7.38 32.12 -9.65
N GLY A 395 -8.07 33.26 -9.63
CA GLY A 395 -8.39 34.06 -10.80
C GLY A 395 -9.83 33.93 -11.32
N LEU A 396 -10.72 33.31 -10.55
CA LEU A 396 -12.15 33.32 -10.87
C LEU A 396 -12.79 34.66 -10.50
N THR A 397 -13.90 34.98 -11.15
CA THR A 397 -14.62 36.23 -10.93
C THR A 397 -15.90 36.01 -10.16
N LEU A 398 -16.42 37.04 -9.50
CA LEU A 398 -17.73 36.98 -8.86
C LEU A 398 -18.81 37.53 -9.79
N SER A 399 -20.03 37.02 -9.63
CA SER A 399 -21.23 37.61 -10.22
C SER A 399 -21.40 39.08 -9.82
N ALA A 400 -22.06 39.86 -10.67
CA ALA A 400 -22.30 41.28 -10.40
C ALA A 400 -23.07 41.52 -9.07
N ALA A 401 -23.90 40.56 -8.66
CA ALA A 401 -24.67 40.61 -7.42
C ALA A 401 -23.80 40.61 -6.15
N ALA A 402 -22.57 40.07 -6.21
CA ALA A 402 -21.64 40.10 -5.08
C ALA A 402 -21.24 41.53 -4.69
N GLY A 403 -21.15 42.44 -5.67
CA GLY A 403 -20.87 43.85 -5.43
C GLY A 403 -19.62 44.10 -4.55
N ALA A 404 -19.67 45.16 -3.74
CA ALA A 404 -18.57 45.51 -2.82
C ALA A 404 -18.41 44.55 -1.62
N GLY A 405 -19.40 43.70 -1.36
CA GLY A 405 -19.31 42.69 -0.30
C GLY A 405 -18.54 41.44 -0.71
N GLY A 406 -18.25 41.25 -2.00
CA GLY A 406 -17.41 40.15 -2.48
C GLY A 406 -17.87 38.78 -1.98
N CYS A 407 -16.92 37.98 -1.46
CA CYS A 407 -17.18 36.64 -0.95
C CYS A 407 -18.02 36.59 0.34
N GLU A 408 -18.08 37.67 1.12
CA GLU A 408 -19.01 37.78 2.26
C GLU A 408 -20.47 37.77 1.77
N ASN A 409 -20.74 38.44 0.64
CA ASN A 409 -22.09 38.41 0.06
C ASN A 409 -22.45 37.05 -0.55
N VAL A 410 -21.46 36.30 -1.07
CA VAL A 410 -21.64 34.91 -1.52
C VAL A 410 -22.04 34.02 -0.34
N ALA A 411 -21.30 34.07 0.76
CA ALA A 411 -21.63 33.32 1.97
C ALA A 411 -23.01 33.70 2.54
N ASN A 412 -23.30 35.00 2.67
CA ASN A 412 -24.60 35.49 3.15
C ASN A 412 -25.77 35.02 2.28
N ALA A 413 -25.59 34.98 0.97
CA ALA A 413 -26.62 34.49 0.05
C ALA A 413 -26.98 33.04 0.33
N LEU A 414 -26.05 32.22 0.83
CA LEU A 414 -26.22 30.79 1.06
C LEU A 414 -26.58 30.42 2.51
N SER A 415 -26.65 31.38 3.43
CA SER A 415 -26.72 31.11 4.88
C SER A 415 -28.12 30.97 5.50
N ASN A 416 -29.19 31.04 4.72
CA ASN A 416 -30.56 31.10 5.26
C ASN A 416 -31.49 30.06 4.63
N SER A 417 -32.60 29.72 5.31
CA SER A 417 -33.65 28.84 4.77
C SER A 417 -34.50 29.48 3.67
N THR A 418 -34.39 30.79 3.49
CA THR A 418 -34.96 31.57 2.38
C THR A 418 -33.90 32.50 1.82
N LEU A 419 -33.87 32.70 0.50
CA LEU A 419 -32.92 33.63 -0.13
C LEU A 419 -33.10 35.06 0.43
N PRO A 420 -32.04 35.70 0.97
CA PRO A 420 -32.14 37.05 1.51
C PRO A 420 -32.47 38.10 0.45
N ALA A 421 -33.39 39.01 0.75
CA ALA A 421 -33.66 40.17 -0.12
C ALA A 421 -32.44 41.13 -0.13
N PRO A 422 -32.09 41.76 -1.27
CA PRO A 422 -32.87 41.91 -2.51
C PRO A 422 -32.62 40.83 -3.56
N TRP A 423 -31.91 39.75 -3.22
CA TRP A 423 -31.51 38.75 -4.19
C TRP A 423 -32.68 37.87 -4.62
N THR A 424 -32.63 37.42 -5.88
CA THR A 424 -33.56 36.45 -6.45
C THR A 424 -32.78 35.20 -6.90
N GLN A 425 -33.47 34.08 -7.11
CA GLN A 425 -32.82 32.84 -7.59
C GLN A 425 -31.97 33.05 -8.85
N THR A 426 -32.30 34.05 -9.67
CA THR A 426 -31.58 34.37 -10.91
C THR A 426 -30.51 35.46 -10.77
N ASN A 427 -30.35 36.10 -9.60
CA ASN A 427 -29.47 37.27 -9.42
C ASN A 427 -28.90 37.39 -7.98
N TYR A 428 -28.49 36.27 -7.39
CA TYR A 428 -27.81 36.26 -6.10
C TYR A 428 -26.28 36.18 -6.29
N PRO A 429 -25.48 36.60 -5.29
CA PRO A 429 -24.02 36.48 -5.29
C PRO A 429 -23.54 35.02 -5.40
N HIS A 430 -22.79 34.71 -6.45
CA HIS A 430 -22.07 33.45 -6.66
C HIS A 430 -20.74 33.70 -7.39
N VAL A 431 -19.88 32.69 -7.43
CA VAL A 431 -18.66 32.66 -8.27
C VAL A 431 -19.07 32.43 -9.72
N ASN A 432 -18.70 33.36 -10.58
CA ASN A 432 -18.93 33.33 -12.02
C ASN A 432 -17.73 32.70 -12.73
N ALA A 433 -17.93 31.48 -13.22
CA ALA A 433 -16.91 30.67 -13.89
C ALA A 433 -17.50 30.04 -15.15
N ALA A 434 -16.75 30.11 -16.27
CA ALA A 434 -17.12 29.42 -17.49
C ALA A 434 -16.50 28.01 -17.49
N GLY A 435 -17.34 26.97 -17.60
CA GLY A 435 -16.88 25.59 -17.73
C GLY A 435 -17.61 24.60 -16.82
N THR A 436 -17.05 23.39 -16.74
CA THR A 436 -17.61 22.26 -16.01
C THR A 436 -16.54 21.60 -15.15
N ILE A 437 -16.87 21.23 -13.91
CA ILE A 437 -16.05 20.34 -13.06
C ILE A 437 -16.60 18.91 -13.20
N SER A 438 -15.81 18.02 -13.77
CA SER A 438 -16.12 16.57 -13.79
C SER A 438 -15.76 15.96 -12.43
N PHE A 439 -16.75 15.62 -11.61
CA PHE A 439 -16.56 15.04 -10.29
C PHE A 439 -17.09 13.60 -10.24
N ILE A 440 -16.18 12.65 -10.05
CA ILE A 440 -16.50 11.23 -9.91
C ILE A 440 -16.58 10.88 -8.41
N VAL A 441 -17.79 10.56 -7.94
CA VAL A 441 -18.04 10.18 -6.54
C VAL A 441 -18.25 8.68 -6.43
N ARG A 442 -17.53 8.04 -5.50
CA ARG A 442 -17.58 6.59 -5.25
C ARG A 442 -18.83 6.20 -4.45
N THR A 443 -19.30 4.98 -4.64
CA THR A 443 -20.46 4.43 -3.91
C THR A 443 -20.20 4.06 -2.45
N SER A 444 -18.93 3.92 -2.04
CA SER A 444 -18.52 3.70 -0.65
C SER A 444 -19.17 4.72 0.28
N ALA A 445 -19.76 4.27 1.39
CA ALA A 445 -20.57 5.12 2.28
C ALA A 445 -19.83 6.38 2.74
N ALA A 446 -18.57 6.22 3.18
CA ALA A 446 -17.71 7.34 3.58
C ALA A 446 -17.39 8.29 2.43
N ARG A 447 -16.90 7.75 1.30
CA ARG A 447 -16.53 8.53 0.10
C ARG A 447 -17.72 9.26 -0.51
N LYS A 448 -18.88 8.61 -0.50
CA LYS A 448 -20.16 9.20 -0.88
C LYS A 448 -20.53 10.36 0.03
N ALA A 449 -20.39 10.20 1.35
CA ALA A 449 -20.78 11.23 2.31
C ALA A 449 -19.99 12.53 2.13
N PHE A 450 -18.65 12.49 2.18
CA PHE A 450 -17.85 13.70 1.97
C PHE A 450 -17.94 14.21 0.52
N GLY A 451 -18.05 13.30 -0.45
CA GLY A 451 -18.20 13.66 -1.86
C GLY A 451 -19.46 14.49 -2.12
N ILE A 452 -20.59 14.15 -1.52
CA ILE A 452 -21.84 14.93 -1.65
C ILE A 452 -21.68 16.30 -0.99
N ILE A 453 -21.09 16.39 0.20
CA ILE A 453 -20.92 17.67 0.94
C ILE A 453 -20.12 18.67 0.10
N ILE A 454 -18.98 18.23 -0.44
CA ILE A 454 -18.14 19.04 -1.31
C ILE A 454 -18.92 19.43 -2.56
N ALA A 455 -19.62 18.48 -3.19
CA ALA A 455 -20.29 18.75 -4.45
C ALA A 455 -21.50 19.69 -4.31
N ASP A 456 -22.27 19.57 -3.22
CA ASP A 456 -23.36 20.49 -2.87
C ASP A 456 -22.82 21.89 -2.56
N SER A 457 -21.69 21.97 -1.85
CA SER A 457 -21.04 23.24 -1.53
C SER A 457 -20.46 23.92 -2.78
N LEU A 458 -19.86 23.16 -3.69
CA LEU A 458 -19.42 23.66 -5.01
C LEU A 458 -20.60 24.14 -5.85
N ASN A 459 -21.68 23.36 -5.91
CA ASN A 459 -22.91 23.76 -6.59
C ASN A 459 -23.47 25.08 -6.02
N ALA A 460 -23.46 25.25 -4.70
CA ALA A 460 -23.89 26.46 -4.03
C ALA A 460 -23.01 27.67 -4.37
N ILE A 461 -21.68 27.52 -4.30
CA ILE A 461 -20.71 28.58 -4.59
C ILE A 461 -20.76 29.02 -6.05
N PHE A 462 -20.81 28.08 -7.00
CA PHE A 462 -20.86 28.38 -8.43
C PHE A 462 -22.27 28.72 -8.92
N GLY A 463 -23.27 28.38 -8.13
CA GLY A 463 -24.63 28.73 -8.40
C GLY A 463 -25.37 27.84 -9.39
N THR A 464 -24.97 26.57 -9.47
CA THR A 464 -25.60 25.54 -10.32
C THR A 464 -26.64 24.76 -9.53
N PRO A 465 -27.91 24.63 -9.99
CA PRO A 465 -28.44 24.98 -11.31
C PRO A 465 -29.21 26.31 -11.38
N ASN A 466 -29.25 27.08 -10.29
CA ASN A 466 -30.22 28.17 -10.13
C ASN A 466 -29.86 29.47 -10.88
N SER A 467 -28.64 29.60 -11.43
CA SER A 467 -28.18 30.79 -12.15
C SER A 467 -27.87 30.50 -13.64
N ASN A 468 -28.23 31.43 -14.54
CA ASN A 468 -27.98 31.33 -15.99
C ASN A 468 -26.54 31.74 -16.40
N GLY A 469 -25.54 31.56 -15.53
CA GLY A 469 -24.18 32.03 -15.80
C GLY A 469 -23.07 31.51 -14.90
N GLY A 470 -23.36 30.58 -13.98
CA GLY A 470 -22.37 29.95 -13.10
C GLY A 470 -21.67 28.74 -13.73
N GLY A 471 -20.63 28.25 -13.06
CA GLY A 471 -19.91 27.03 -13.44
C GLY A 471 -20.68 25.75 -13.05
N THR A 472 -20.67 24.72 -13.91
CA THR A 472 -21.44 23.47 -13.67
C THR A 472 -20.61 22.39 -12.97
N VAL A 473 -21.14 21.76 -11.91
CA VAL A 473 -20.57 20.50 -11.37
C VAL A 473 -21.26 19.32 -12.04
N CYS A 474 -20.46 18.36 -12.52
CA CYS A 474 -20.89 17.30 -13.39
C CYS A 474 -20.54 15.93 -12.83
N TYR A 475 -21.55 15.12 -12.54
CA TYR A 475 -21.42 13.81 -11.91
C TYR A 475 -21.38 12.66 -12.93
N SER A 476 -20.71 12.85 -14.06
CA SER A 476 -20.58 11.82 -15.09
C SER A 476 -19.29 11.03 -14.87
N ALA A 477 -19.38 9.71 -14.67
CA ALA A 477 -18.19 8.86 -14.52
C ALA A 477 -17.41 8.64 -15.81
N THR A 478 -18.07 8.83 -16.95
CA THR A 478 -17.43 8.65 -18.24
C THR A 478 -17.57 9.94 -19.02
N PRO A 479 -16.57 10.36 -19.78
CA PRO A 479 -16.73 11.56 -20.61
C PRO A 479 -17.75 11.35 -21.75
N ALA A 480 -18.23 10.11 -21.98
CA ALA A 480 -19.30 9.79 -22.93
C ALA A 480 -20.71 9.94 -22.32
N GLU A 481 -20.81 10.02 -20.99
CA GLU A 481 -22.06 10.31 -20.31
C GLU A 481 -22.36 11.81 -20.36
N ALA A 482 -23.50 12.18 -20.93
CA ALA A 482 -24.00 13.55 -20.90
C ALA A 482 -23.97 14.09 -19.46
N CYS A 483 -23.64 15.37 -19.32
CA CYS A 483 -23.39 15.94 -18.00
C CYS A 483 -24.61 15.80 -17.07
N LYS A 484 -24.42 15.06 -15.96
CA LYS A 484 -25.43 14.92 -14.92
C LYS A 484 -25.22 16.01 -13.88
N THR A 485 -26.22 16.87 -13.69
CA THR A 485 -26.23 17.91 -12.64
C THR A 485 -26.84 17.42 -11.34
N ALA A 486 -27.37 16.19 -11.31
CA ALA A 486 -27.80 15.49 -10.11
C ALA A 486 -26.70 14.53 -9.63
N PRO A 487 -26.45 14.43 -8.31
CA PRO A 487 -25.46 13.50 -7.76
C PRO A 487 -25.67 12.07 -8.27
N THR A 488 -24.62 11.52 -8.87
CA THR A 488 -24.56 10.13 -9.35
C THR A 488 -23.31 9.49 -8.76
N PHE A 489 -23.42 8.23 -8.34
CA PHE A 489 -22.35 7.52 -7.62
C PHE A 489 -21.94 6.27 -8.39
N TYR A 490 -20.65 5.95 -8.37
CA TYR A 490 -20.09 4.87 -9.18
C TYR A 490 -19.24 3.90 -8.35
N PRO A 491 -19.35 2.58 -8.59
CA PRO A 491 -18.40 1.61 -8.06
C PRO A 491 -17.04 1.77 -8.74
N ILE A 492 -15.97 1.23 -8.14
CA ILE A 492 -14.61 1.36 -8.67
C ILE A 492 -14.49 0.81 -10.09
N SER A 493 -15.17 -0.31 -10.36
CA SER A 493 -15.12 -0.99 -11.66
C SER A 493 -15.65 -0.16 -12.82
N LYS A 494 -16.43 0.90 -12.54
CA LYS A 494 -16.87 1.87 -13.56
C LYS A 494 -15.95 3.08 -13.66
N ALA A 495 -15.26 3.45 -12.60
CA ALA A 495 -14.35 4.58 -12.56
C ALA A 495 -12.93 4.24 -13.06
N GLN A 496 -12.49 2.98 -12.88
CA GLN A 496 -11.10 2.59 -12.96
C GLN A 496 -10.42 2.95 -14.30
N GLN A 497 -11.04 2.61 -15.44
CA GLN A 497 -10.50 2.91 -16.77
C GLN A 497 -10.45 4.41 -17.13
N TYR A 498 -11.06 5.28 -16.34
CA TYR A 498 -11.09 6.72 -16.56
C TYR A 498 -10.21 7.50 -15.58
N ILE A 499 -10.01 6.95 -14.39
CA ILE A 499 -9.18 7.54 -13.33
C ILE A 499 -7.72 7.11 -13.48
N PHE A 500 -7.46 5.80 -13.63
CA PHE A 500 -6.11 5.24 -13.51
C PHE A 500 -5.41 4.96 -14.84
N ALA A 501 -6.08 5.19 -15.97
CA ALA A 501 -5.47 5.00 -17.29
C ALA A 501 -4.93 6.31 -17.84
N ASP A 502 -3.95 6.23 -18.74
CA ASP A 502 -3.45 7.34 -19.54
C ASP A 502 -3.66 7.06 -21.04
N GLY A 503 -4.02 8.08 -21.82
CA GLY A 503 -4.31 7.96 -23.24
C GLY A 503 -4.76 9.28 -23.89
N PRO A 504 -4.54 9.45 -25.21
CA PRO A 504 -4.85 10.69 -25.89
C PRO A 504 -6.36 10.99 -25.87
N VAL A 505 -6.71 12.18 -25.40
CA VAL A 505 -8.01 12.80 -25.65
C VAL A 505 -8.02 13.22 -27.11
N ALA A 506 -8.75 12.51 -27.99
CA ALA A 506 -8.96 13.00 -29.34
C ALA A 506 -9.58 14.40 -29.26
N ASP A 507 -9.15 15.36 -30.09
CA ASP A 507 -9.70 16.72 -30.15
C ASP A 507 -11.24 16.66 -30.27
N GLY A 508 -11.95 16.92 -29.16
CA GLY A 508 -13.42 16.85 -29.06
C GLY A 508 -14.02 15.47 -28.71
N GLY A 509 -13.22 14.50 -28.26
CA GLY A 509 -13.63 13.16 -27.84
C GLY A 509 -13.31 12.82 -26.38
N VAL A 510 -13.66 11.59 -25.99
CA VAL A 510 -13.63 11.03 -24.64
C VAL A 510 -12.40 10.15 -24.46
N GLY A 511 -11.42 10.60 -23.67
CA GLY A 511 -10.28 9.78 -23.24
C GLY A 511 -10.25 9.60 -21.72
N PRO A 512 -9.44 8.66 -21.19
CA PRO A 512 -8.97 8.77 -19.80
C PRO A 512 -8.29 10.15 -19.64
N ASN A 513 -8.29 10.74 -18.45
CA ASN A 513 -7.76 12.10 -18.14
C ASN A 513 -8.74 13.29 -18.28
N ASN A 514 -10.07 13.10 -18.31
CA ASN A 514 -11.04 14.21 -18.35
C ASN A 514 -11.78 14.46 -17.01
N TRP A 515 -11.42 13.73 -15.96
CA TRP A 515 -11.93 13.95 -14.61
C TRP A 515 -11.18 15.10 -13.93
N ALA A 516 -11.86 15.87 -13.08
CA ALA A 516 -11.25 16.97 -12.33
C ALA A 516 -11.14 16.64 -10.84
N LEU A 517 -12.16 16.00 -10.29
CA LEU A 517 -12.21 15.56 -8.90
C LEU A 517 -12.63 14.09 -8.81
N TYR A 518 -12.06 13.39 -7.84
CA TYR A 518 -12.40 12.00 -7.54
C TYR A 518 -12.35 11.75 -6.03
N THR A 519 -13.38 11.09 -5.48
CA THR A 519 -13.36 10.66 -4.07
C THR A 519 -12.55 9.36 -3.97
N GLY A 520 -11.27 9.49 -3.66
CA GLY A 520 -10.28 8.45 -3.78
C GLY A 520 -9.89 7.82 -2.45
N GLY A 521 -8.70 7.26 -2.46
CA GLY A 521 -7.99 6.79 -1.29
C GLY A 521 -7.01 5.70 -1.67
N PHE A 522 -5.93 5.62 -0.92
CA PHE A 522 -4.86 4.68 -1.14
C PHE A 522 -4.46 4.03 0.17
N THR A 523 -3.93 2.82 0.05
CA THR A 523 -3.31 2.09 1.16
C THR A 523 -1.82 2.45 1.16
N LEU A 524 -1.30 2.86 2.31
CA LEU A 524 0.11 3.08 2.56
C LEU A 524 0.81 1.72 2.73
N THR A 525 2.04 1.63 2.23
CA THR A 525 2.88 0.45 2.47
C THR A 525 3.43 0.48 3.89
N SER A 526 4.07 -0.62 4.31
CA SER A 526 4.77 -0.67 5.60
C SER A 526 6.05 0.15 5.67
N THR A 527 6.41 0.84 4.60
CA THR A 527 7.66 1.57 4.42
C THR A 527 7.44 2.97 3.84
N PRO A 528 8.41 3.89 4.00
CA PRO A 528 8.21 5.27 3.58
C PRO A 528 8.26 5.71 2.15
N ASP A 529 8.84 4.88 1.34
CA ASP A 529 9.00 5.05 -0.08
C ASP A 529 7.65 5.13 -0.83
N ALA A 530 6.50 4.89 -0.18
CA ALA A 530 5.18 5.08 -0.78
C ALA A 530 4.99 6.47 -1.40
N LEU A 531 5.51 7.54 -0.78
CA LEU A 531 5.45 8.90 -1.36
C LEU A 531 6.29 9.03 -2.63
N TYR A 532 7.42 8.32 -2.71
CA TYR A 532 8.21 8.24 -3.92
C TYR A 532 7.44 7.48 -4.99
N GLY A 533 6.91 6.29 -4.69
CA GLY A 533 6.21 5.46 -5.67
C GLY A 533 4.89 6.05 -6.20
N LEU A 534 4.12 6.73 -5.36
CA LEU A 534 2.75 7.19 -5.70
C LEU A 534 2.69 8.58 -6.36
N PHE A 535 3.61 9.48 -6.02
CA PHE A 535 3.49 10.90 -6.40
C PHE A 535 4.75 11.52 -7.01
N ASN A 536 5.87 10.79 -7.06
CA ASN A 536 7.04 11.31 -7.76
C ASN A 536 6.72 11.42 -9.26
N SER A 537 7.08 12.54 -9.86
CA SER A 537 6.79 12.87 -11.26
C SER A 537 7.29 11.80 -12.25
N LEU A 538 8.30 11.00 -11.87
CA LEU A 538 8.78 9.83 -12.63
C LEU A 538 7.66 8.82 -12.96
N PHE A 539 6.63 8.70 -12.12
CA PHE A 539 5.56 7.70 -12.22
C PHE A 539 4.25 8.26 -12.78
N SER A 540 4.28 9.48 -13.32
CA SER A 540 3.12 10.20 -13.89
C SER A 540 2.90 9.95 -15.39
N GLY A 541 3.56 8.94 -15.95
CA GLY A 541 3.63 8.77 -17.39
C GLY A 541 4.52 9.83 -18.06
N GLY A 542 4.32 10.04 -19.36
CA GLY A 542 5.04 11.08 -20.12
C GLY A 542 4.67 12.52 -19.74
N THR A 543 3.63 12.71 -18.93
CA THR A 543 3.06 14.03 -18.59
C THR A 543 3.99 14.88 -17.72
N CYS A 544 4.59 14.31 -16.67
CA CYS A 544 5.62 14.97 -15.86
C CYS A 544 7.03 14.45 -16.16
N GLY A 545 7.29 13.98 -17.39
CA GLY A 545 8.65 13.60 -17.82
C GLY A 545 9.10 12.19 -17.43
N GLY A 546 8.20 11.37 -16.88
CA GLY A 546 8.41 9.94 -16.64
C GLY A 546 8.39 9.10 -17.91
N LEU A 547 8.48 7.78 -17.74
CA LEU A 547 8.30 6.83 -18.85
C LEU A 547 6.84 6.82 -19.30
N GLY A 548 6.57 6.57 -20.59
CA GLY A 548 5.19 6.47 -21.07
C GLY A 548 4.56 5.15 -20.64
N GLU A 549 3.41 5.21 -19.96
CA GLU A 549 2.71 4.06 -19.37
C GLU A 549 1.21 4.18 -19.62
N SER A 550 0.50 3.04 -19.76
CA SER A 550 -0.95 3.04 -19.99
C SER A 550 -1.76 3.25 -18.70
N GLN A 551 -1.15 3.01 -17.54
CA GLN A 551 -1.74 3.19 -16.21
C GLN A 551 -0.66 3.70 -15.25
N PRO A 552 -0.37 5.01 -15.25
CA PRO A 552 0.65 5.58 -14.37
C PRO A 552 0.26 5.40 -12.89
N ASN A 553 1.25 5.16 -12.02
CA ASN A 553 1.00 5.10 -10.58
C ASN A 553 0.60 6.47 -10.02
N ASP A 554 1.28 7.53 -10.48
CA ASP A 554 0.86 8.92 -10.27
C ASP A 554 -0.21 9.30 -11.31
N TYR A 555 -1.40 8.72 -11.16
CA TYR A 555 -2.54 8.98 -12.03
C TYR A 555 -3.22 10.35 -11.74
N VAL A 556 -2.81 11.04 -10.67
CA VAL A 556 -3.23 12.42 -10.40
C VAL A 556 -2.36 13.44 -11.17
N PHE A 557 -1.24 12.98 -11.76
CA PHE A 557 -0.28 13.75 -12.53
C PHE A 557 0.37 14.89 -11.71
N PHE A 558 0.80 14.59 -10.48
CA PHE A 558 1.40 15.56 -9.56
C PHE A 558 2.82 15.98 -9.98
N CYS A 559 2.92 16.94 -10.91
CA CYS A 559 4.22 17.48 -11.32
C CYS A 559 4.76 18.51 -10.31
N ASN A 560 5.67 18.11 -9.41
CA ASN A 560 6.31 19.04 -8.46
C ASN A 560 7.81 18.73 -8.25
N PRO A 561 8.72 19.53 -8.83
CA PRO A 561 10.17 19.30 -8.70
C PRO A 561 10.71 19.33 -7.27
N GLN A 562 10.10 20.11 -6.38
CA GLN A 562 10.51 20.18 -4.98
C GLN A 562 10.14 18.89 -4.25
N PHE A 563 8.90 18.43 -4.42
CA PHE A 563 8.44 17.13 -3.91
C PHE A 563 9.30 15.99 -4.44
N ASP A 564 9.61 16.00 -5.74
CA ASP A 564 10.46 14.97 -6.35
C ASP A 564 11.85 14.96 -5.71
N THR A 565 12.42 16.14 -5.43
CA THR A 565 13.75 16.26 -4.81
C THR A 565 13.77 15.64 -3.42
N ASP A 566 12.76 15.93 -2.60
CA ASP A 566 12.68 15.41 -1.22
C ASP A 566 12.35 13.92 -1.19
N SER A 567 11.39 13.45 -2.00
CA SER A 567 11.05 12.03 -2.10
C SER A 567 12.19 11.17 -2.66
N ASN A 568 12.91 11.67 -3.68
CA ASN A 568 14.09 11.01 -4.25
C ASN A 568 15.24 10.93 -3.23
N ALA A 569 15.47 12.00 -2.47
CA ALA A 569 16.50 12.00 -1.43
C ALA A 569 16.14 11.11 -0.22
N GLY A 570 14.86 10.96 0.10
CA GLY A 570 14.36 9.97 1.06
C GLY A 570 14.60 8.53 0.57
N GLU A 571 14.28 8.26 -0.70
CA GLU A 571 14.42 6.96 -1.34
C GLU A 571 15.88 6.49 -1.36
N PHE A 572 16.81 7.33 -1.85
CA PHE A 572 18.22 6.96 -1.99
C PHE A 572 19.09 7.37 -0.80
N GLY A 573 18.47 7.52 0.38
CA GLY A 573 19.17 7.74 1.63
C GLY A 573 20.13 6.60 1.97
N THR A 574 21.21 6.87 2.71
CA THR A 574 22.17 5.80 3.10
C THR A 574 21.68 4.92 4.24
N SER A 575 20.60 5.33 4.93
CA SER A 575 19.93 4.55 5.97
C SER A 575 18.53 5.11 6.25
N SER A 576 17.77 4.44 7.12
CA SER A 576 16.46 4.91 7.59
C SER A 576 16.49 6.27 8.32
N SER A 577 17.67 6.82 8.65
CA SER A 577 17.81 8.17 9.22
C SER A 577 17.39 9.30 8.27
N PHE A 578 17.16 8.98 6.99
CA PHE A 578 16.68 9.90 5.96
C PHE A 578 15.15 9.98 5.90
N GLY A 579 14.42 9.23 6.75
CA GLY A 579 12.96 9.29 6.90
C GLY A 579 12.37 10.71 6.95
N PRO A 580 12.98 11.68 7.66
CA PRO A 580 12.47 13.05 7.70
C PRO A 580 12.41 13.79 6.35
N LEU A 581 13.06 13.28 5.29
CA LEU A 581 12.90 13.82 3.94
C LEU A 581 11.55 13.46 3.33
N PHE A 582 11.01 12.28 3.64
CA PHE A 582 9.64 11.92 3.27
C PHE A 582 8.62 12.80 4.01
N ASP A 583 8.89 13.17 5.27
CA ASP A 583 8.05 14.13 5.99
C ASP A 583 8.01 15.51 5.29
N ARG A 584 9.15 15.96 4.76
CA ARG A 584 9.20 17.21 3.96
C ARG A 584 8.45 17.07 2.65
N ALA A 585 8.64 15.96 1.93
CA ALA A 585 7.90 15.68 0.70
C ALA A 585 6.38 15.72 0.98
N ALA A 586 5.92 15.10 2.06
CA ALA A 586 4.51 15.16 2.41
C ALA A 586 4.02 16.56 2.77
N LEU A 587 4.80 17.35 3.53
CA LEU A 587 4.49 18.74 3.82
C LEU A 587 4.36 19.57 2.54
N ASP A 588 5.27 19.38 1.59
CA ASP A 588 5.22 20.01 0.28
C ASP A 588 4.02 19.55 -0.53
N GLY A 589 3.67 18.25 -0.48
CA GLY A 589 2.47 17.70 -1.11
C GLY A 589 1.20 18.34 -0.56
N ILE A 590 1.04 18.41 0.76
CA ILE A 590 -0.10 19.07 1.43
C ILE A 590 -0.16 20.55 1.06
N ASN A 591 0.98 21.26 1.13
CA ASN A 591 1.02 22.67 0.79
C ASN A 591 0.61 22.92 -0.65
N ASN A 592 1.00 22.06 -1.59
CA ASN A 592 0.73 22.25 -3.01
C ASN A 592 -0.52 21.52 -3.50
N ALA A 593 -1.39 21.05 -2.60
CA ALA A 593 -2.61 20.33 -2.92
C ALA A 593 -2.37 19.13 -3.84
N MET A 594 -1.42 18.27 -3.46
CA MET A 594 -1.21 16.94 -4.04
C MET A 594 -2.55 16.21 -4.07
N ASP A 595 -3.14 16.01 -2.89
CA ASP A 595 -4.52 15.62 -2.64
C ASP A 595 -5.07 16.40 -1.42
N VAL A 596 -6.39 16.37 -1.22
CA VAL A 596 -7.03 16.88 0.00
C VAL A 596 -7.37 15.69 0.90
N PRO A 597 -6.57 15.41 1.94
CA PRO A 597 -6.83 14.28 2.84
C PRO A 597 -8.13 14.52 3.62
N VAL A 598 -8.93 13.47 3.81
CA VAL A 598 -10.19 13.53 4.54
C VAL A 598 -10.00 12.96 5.95
N TYR A 599 -9.68 11.66 6.06
CA TYR A 599 -9.40 11.02 7.36
C TYR A 599 -8.73 9.65 7.17
N THR A 600 -8.24 9.08 8.27
CA THR A 600 -7.72 7.70 8.36
C THR A 600 -8.57 6.89 9.35
N GLY A 601 -8.87 5.63 9.04
CA GLY A 601 -9.74 4.80 9.87
C GLY A 601 -9.07 4.23 11.13
N ILE A 602 -9.86 3.99 12.17
CA ILE A 602 -9.58 2.90 13.13
C ILE A 602 -10.50 1.75 12.73
N ASP A 603 -9.90 0.72 12.17
CA ASP A 603 -10.64 -0.38 11.58
C ASP A 603 -10.80 -1.55 12.52
N ARG A 604 -11.96 -2.19 12.40
CA ARG A 604 -12.25 -3.52 12.93
C ARG A 604 -12.89 -4.32 11.82
N PHE A 605 -12.60 -5.60 11.79
CA PHE A 605 -13.11 -6.52 10.79
C PHE A 605 -13.98 -7.58 11.45
N VAL A 606 -14.90 -8.17 10.68
CA VAL A 606 -15.82 -9.19 11.16
C VAL A 606 -15.69 -10.46 10.32
N GLU A 607 -15.54 -11.59 11.00
CA GLU A 607 -15.49 -12.91 10.38
C GLU A 607 -16.38 -13.89 11.16
N LEU A 608 -16.66 -15.07 10.59
CA LEU A 608 -17.31 -16.11 11.38
C LEU A 608 -16.33 -16.70 12.40
N ASN A 609 -16.77 -16.78 13.65
CA ASN A 609 -15.96 -17.31 14.77
C ASN A 609 -15.59 -18.79 14.59
N GLY A 610 -16.27 -19.51 13.69
CA GLY A 610 -15.90 -20.87 13.31
C GLY A 610 -14.61 -20.97 12.48
N TRP A 611 -14.02 -19.83 12.08
CA TRP A 611 -12.66 -19.75 11.51
C TRP A 611 -11.63 -19.29 12.53
N ASN A 612 -12.05 -18.73 13.66
CA ASN A 612 -11.15 -18.22 14.69
C ASN A 612 -10.71 -19.35 15.63
N PHE A 613 -9.51 -19.88 15.42
CA PHE A 613 -8.89 -20.81 16.35
C PHE A 613 -8.50 -20.15 17.67
N GLN A 614 -8.29 -18.84 17.68
CA GLN A 614 -7.89 -18.06 18.84
C GLN A 614 -9.13 -17.56 19.58
N GLN A 615 -9.93 -18.51 20.08
CA GLN A 615 -11.10 -18.22 20.91
C GLN A 615 -10.64 -17.67 22.27
N CYS A 616 -10.48 -16.35 22.37
CA CYS A 616 -9.94 -15.67 23.54
C CYS A 616 -11.03 -15.11 24.45
N GLY A 617 -11.06 -15.51 25.72
CA GLY A 617 -11.95 -14.90 26.72
C GLY A 617 -11.32 -13.67 27.36
N GLY A 618 -11.04 -12.61 26.59
CA GLY A 618 -10.21 -11.48 27.03
C GLY A 618 -8.73 -11.72 26.73
N SER A 619 -7.82 -11.56 27.70
CA SER A 619 -6.37 -11.69 27.49
C SER A 619 -5.84 -13.13 27.41
N THR A 620 -6.70 -14.14 27.53
CA THR A 620 -6.32 -15.57 27.55
C THR A 620 -7.07 -16.34 26.47
N CYS A 621 -6.33 -17.04 25.60
CA CYS A 621 -6.88 -17.80 24.48
C CYS A 621 -6.95 -19.29 24.78
N ALA A 622 -8.08 -19.93 24.42
CA ALA A 622 -8.28 -21.37 24.61
C ALA A 622 -7.37 -22.22 23.72
N ASN A 623 -6.92 -21.65 22.60
CA ASN A 623 -5.96 -22.24 21.67
C ASN A 623 -5.03 -21.14 21.15
N THR A 624 -3.79 -21.51 20.86
CA THR A 624 -2.70 -20.65 20.42
C THR A 624 -2.43 -20.70 18.92
N GLN A 625 -3.12 -21.55 18.17
CA GLN A 625 -2.83 -21.75 16.75
C GLN A 625 -3.31 -20.56 15.89
N SER A 626 -2.61 -20.25 14.78
CA SER A 626 -3.01 -19.15 13.86
C SER A 626 -4.29 -19.48 13.09
N SER A 627 -5.05 -18.50 12.58
CA SER A 627 -6.16 -18.78 11.65
C SER A 627 -6.56 -17.54 10.86
N ILE A 628 -7.38 -16.68 11.45
CA ILE A 628 -7.58 -15.30 10.99
C ILE A 628 -6.38 -14.47 11.44
N VAL A 629 -5.76 -13.71 10.53
CA VAL A 629 -4.58 -12.88 10.80
C VAL A 629 -4.97 -11.41 10.65
N ASN A 630 -4.89 -10.66 11.75
CA ASN A 630 -5.11 -9.22 11.77
C ASN A 630 -3.78 -8.52 11.47
N THR A 631 -3.50 -8.33 10.18
CA THR A 631 -2.30 -7.64 9.72
C THR A 631 -2.31 -6.21 10.24
N ILE A 632 -1.23 -5.73 10.85
CA ILE A 632 -1.20 -4.33 11.32
C ILE A 632 -1.37 -3.42 10.08
N GLY A 633 -2.20 -2.38 10.20
CA GLY A 633 -2.46 -1.43 9.13
C GLY A 633 -3.45 -1.86 8.06
N ALA A 634 -3.65 -3.16 7.83
CA ALA A 634 -4.54 -3.67 6.77
C ALA A 634 -5.62 -4.65 7.28
N GLY A 635 -5.54 -5.05 8.54
CA GLY A 635 -6.41 -6.06 9.15
C GLY A 635 -6.56 -7.32 8.30
N THR A 636 -7.81 -7.70 8.02
CA THR A 636 -8.15 -8.85 7.17
C THR A 636 -8.47 -8.46 5.72
N GLU A 637 -8.46 -7.16 5.37
CA GLU A 637 -8.58 -6.68 3.99
C GLU A 637 -7.36 -7.07 3.15
N GLY A 638 -6.16 -7.06 3.73
CA GLY A 638 -4.93 -7.65 3.18
C GLY A 638 -4.86 -9.14 3.54
N PRO A 639 -5.46 -10.04 2.74
CA PRO A 639 -6.00 -11.27 3.26
C PRO A 639 -4.98 -12.40 3.17
N PHE A 640 -3.82 -12.21 2.54
CA PHE A 640 -2.80 -13.24 2.29
C PHE A 640 -2.54 -14.13 3.51
N TRP A 641 -2.21 -13.54 4.66
CA TRP A 641 -1.93 -14.29 5.87
C TRP A 641 -3.17 -14.99 6.43
N THR A 642 -4.34 -14.35 6.32
CA THR A 642 -5.62 -14.95 6.71
C THR A 642 -5.98 -16.13 5.81
N LEU A 643 -5.92 -16.00 4.49
CA LEU A 643 -6.28 -17.06 3.54
C LEU A 643 -5.26 -18.22 3.55
N LEU A 644 -3.98 -17.92 3.80
CA LEU A 644 -2.95 -18.93 4.04
C LEU A 644 -3.22 -19.74 5.31
N ASN A 645 -3.68 -19.11 6.39
CA ASN A 645 -3.84 -19.75 7.71
C ASN A 645 -5.27 -20.22 8.02
N ALA A 646 -6.26 -19.72 7.31
CA ALA A 646 -7.68 -19.99 7.54
C ALA A 646 -7.95 -21.48 7.48
N ARG A 647 -8.59 -21.99 8.53
CA ARG A 647 -9.10 -23.35 8.63
C ARG A 647 -10.31 -23.39 9.54
N GLN A 648 -11.23 -24.32 9.28
CA GLN A 648 -12.42 -24.45 10.11
C GLN A 648 -12.08 -25.06 11.48
N VAL A 649 -12.66 -24.48 12.55
CA VAL A 649 -12.50 -24.98 13.92
C VAL A 649 -13.17 -26.36 14.05
N PRO A 650 -12.43 -27.44 14.37
CA PRO A 650 -12.98 -28.78 14.44
C PRO A 650 -14.11 -28.89 15.48
N GLY A 651 -15.25 -29.41 15.06
CA GLY A 651 -16.41 -29.59 15.94
C GLY A 651 -17.14 -28.30 16.31
N TYR A 652 -16.86 -27.18 15.63
CA TYR A 652 -17.61 -25.94 15.78
C TYR A 652 -19.09 -26.15 15.46
N SER A 653 -19.96 -25.74 16.38
CA SER A 653 -21.41 -25.79 16.22
C SER A 653 -21.94 -24.37 16.35
N PRO A 654 -22.37 -23.72 15.24
CA PRO A 654 -22.87 -22.36 15.31
C PRO A 654 -24.20 -22.28 16.06
N HIS A 655 -24.48 -21.11 16.63
CA HIS A 655 -25.78 -20.76 17.18
C HIS A 655 -26.84 -20.66 16.10
N SER A 656 -26.51 -20.04 14.96
CA SER A 656 -27.32 -20.05 13.74
C SER A 656 -26.72 -20.98 12.70
N SER A 657 -27.52 -21.91 12.17
CA SER A 657 -27.05 -22.82 11.10
C SER A 657 -26.59 -22.09 9.83
N THR A 658 -27.03 -20.83 9.61
CA THR A 658 -26.55 -19.99 8.49
C THR A 658 -25.07 -19.64 8.62
N ASN A 659 -24.56 -19.59 9.85
CA ASN A 659 -23.18 -19.21 10.18
C ASN A 659 -22.26 -20.44 10.27
N THR A 660 -22.61 -21.53 9.57
CA THR A 660 -21.75 -22.71 9.47
C THR A 660 -20.56 -22.38 8.57
N PRO A 661 -19.30 -22.53 9.05
CA PRO A 661 -18.11 -22.28 8.23
C PRO A 661 -18.14 -23.01 6.89
N GLY A 662 -17.70 -22.34 5.82
CA GLY A 662 -17.70 -22.89 4.46
C GLY A 662 -19.10 -23.21 3.92
N GLY A 663 -20.17 -22.71 4.55
CA GLY A 663 -21.55 -23.05 4.22
C GLY A 663 -21.85 -24.53 4.49
N GLY A 664 -21.09 -25.17 5.39
CA GLY A 664 -21.16 -26.61 5.66
C GLY A 664 -20.24 -27.46 4.78
N ASN A 665 -19.47 -26.87 3.86
CA ASN A 665 -18.41 -27.56 3.14
C ASN A 665 -17.09 -27.46 3.95
N PRO A 666 -16.52 -28.57 4.44
CA PRO A 666 -15.33 -28.57 5.29
C PRO A 666 -14.01 -28.32 4.55
N ASN A 667 -14.05 -28.00 3.25
CA ASN A 667 -12.86 -27.76 2.42
C ASN A 667 -12.93 -26.42 1.67
N LEU A 668 -13.73 -25.46 2.16
CA LEU A 668 -14.08 -24.25 1.45
C LEU A 668 -14.00 -23.02 2.36
N ILE A 669 -13.26 -22.01 1.90
CA ILE A 669 -13.30 -20.63 2.39
C ILE A 669 -14.22 -19.81 1.48
N ARG A 670 -15.15 -19.04 2.06
CA ARG A 670 -16.01 -18.09 1.34
C ARG A 670 -15.66 -16.65 1.70
N TYR A 671 -14.85 -16.02 0.86
CA TYR A 671 -14.43 -14.64 1.01
C TYR A 671 -15.33 -13.71 0.18
N GLY A 672 -15.68 -12.54 0.72
CA GLY A 672 -16.56 -11.60 0.04
C GLY A 672 -15.81 -10.40 -0.50
N PHE A 673 -15.97 -10.11 -1.78
CA PHE A 673 -15.48 -8.89 -2.39
C PHE A 673 -16.57 -7.81 -2.43
N SER A 674 -16.30 -6.68 -1.78
CA SER A 674 -17.13 -5.48 -1.82
C SER A 674 -17.03 -4.74 -3.14
N GLN A 675 -16.02 -5.00 -3.99
CA GLN A 675 -15.90 -4.46 -5.35
C GLN A 675 -15.44 -5.54 -6.35
N GLY A 676 -15.73 -5.34 -7.64
CA GLY A 676 -15.29 -6.25 -8.71
C GLY A 676 -13.87 -5.99 -9.20
N THR A 677 -13.40 -6.83 -10.12
CA THR A 677 -12.08 -6.73 -10.77
C THR A 677 -12.22 -6.32 -12.24
N ILE A 678 -11.22 -5.66 -12.80
CA ILE A 678 -11.12 -5.43 -14.25
C ILE A 678 -9.88 -6.11 -14.81
N ASN A 679 -8.73 -5.98 -14.13
CA ASN A 679 -7.44 -6.50 -14.56
C ASN A 679 -6.83 -7.37 -13.48
N LEU A 680 -6.50 -8.62 -13.82
CA LEU A 680 -5.75 -9.53 -12.94
C LEU A 680 -4.34 -9.78 -13.47
N SER A 681 -3.97 -9.21 -14.61
CA SER A 681 -2.58 -9.16 -15.06
C SER A 681 -1.68 -8.46 -14.03
N PRO A 682 -0.53 -9.05 -13.62
CA PRO A 682 0.46 -8.39 -12.76
C PRO A 682 0.99 -7.03 -13.29
N PHE A 683 0.75 -6.75 -14.57
CA PHE A 683 1.13 -5.48 -15.21
C PHE A 683 0.06 -4.38 -15.11
N GLN A 684 -1.19 -4.69 -14.76
CA GLN A 684 -2.34 -3.79 -14.96
C GLN A 684 -3.33 -3.72 -13.80
N TYR A 685 -3.11 -4.50 -12.74
CA TYR A 685 -3.93 -4.38 -11.54
C TYR A 685 -3.70 -3.01 -10.90
N THR A 686 -4.77 -2.33 -10.50
CA THR A 686 -4.69 -0.99 -9.89
C THR A 686 -5.46 -0.90 -8.57
N THR A 687 -6.13 -1.98 -8.15
CA THR A 687 -6.98 -1.98 -6.96
C THR A 687 -6.56 -3.05 -5.96
N VAL A 688 -6.87 -2.84 -4.68
CA VAL A 688 -6.59 -3.82 -3.61
C VAL A 688 -7.27 -5.16 -3.84
N TRP A 689 -8.47 -5.18 -4.44
CA TRP A 689 -9.18 -6.41 -4.78
C TRP A 689 -8.47 -7.24 -5.84
N GLU A 690 -7.95 -6.59 -6.88
CA GLU A 690 -7.15 -7.25 -7.91
C GLU A 690 -5.81 -7.72 -7.33
N ALA A 691 -5.15 -6.86 -6.55
CA ALA A 691 -3.90 -7.19 -5.86
C ALA A 691 -4.06 -8.43 -4.97
N ASN A 692 -5.15 -8.52 -4.20
CA ASN A 692 -5.45 -9.67 -3.36
C ASN A 692 -5.47 -10.96 -4.17
N VAL A 693 -6.09 -10.99 -5.35
CA VAL A 693 -6.12 -12.19 -6.21
C VAL A 693 -4.73 -12.47 -6.80
N VAL A 694 -4.02 -11.43 -7.26
CA VAL A 694 -2.66 -11.56 -7.81
C VAL A 694 -1.72 -12.17 -6.78
N PHE A 695 -1.70 -11.68 -5.54
CA PHE A 695 -0.80 -12.18 -4.49
C PHE A 695 -1.20 -13.54 -3.90
N GLU A 696 -2.43 -14.03 -4.11
CA GLU A 696 -2.74 -15.44 -3.84
C GLU A 696 -2.19 -16.39 -4.92
N VAL A 697 -2.05 -15.90 -6.16
CA VAL A 697 -1.61 -16.72 -7.31
C VAL A 697 -0.10 -16.65 -7.52
N PHE A 698 0.51 -15.48 -7.38
CA PHE A 698 1.94 -15.24 -7.52
C PHE A 698 2.53 -14.88 -6.16
N ASP A 699 3.67 -15.48 -5.82
CA ASP A 699 4.38 -15.23 -4.56
C ASP A 699 5.72 -14.56 -4.85
N SER A 700 6.47 -14.25 -3.79
CA SER A 700 7.63 -13.38 -3.81
C SER A 700 8.85 -13.99 -3.10
N MET A 701 10.03 -13.41 -3.30
CA MET A 701 11.27 -13.89 -2.66
C MET A 701 11.26 -13.68 -1.15
N LEU A 702 10.72 -12.57 -0.68
CA LEU A 702 10.60 -12.18 0.72
C LEU A 702 9.13 -12.02 1.12
N ALA A 703 8.85 -12.25 2.40
CA ALA A 703 7.56 -11.95 3.02
C ALA A 703 7.77 -11.10 4.27
N VAL A 704 6.85 -10.17 4.54
CA VAL A 704 6.91 -9.29 5.71
C VAL A 704 6.10 -9.90 6.85
N ASN A 705 6.65 -9.94 8.07
CA ASN A 705 5.86 -10.33 9.25
C ASN A 705 4.61 -9.43 9.38
N PRO A 706 3.38 -9.99 9.38
CA PRO A 706 2.14 -9.20 9.42
C PRO A 706 1.92 -8.39 10.70
N LEU A 707 2.73 -8.66 11.74
CA LEU A 707 2.59 -8.07 13.08
C LEU A 707 3.73 -7.10 13.43
N VAL A 708 4.61 -6.74 12.50
CA VAL A 708 5.72 -5.81 12.75
C VAL A 708 5.77 -4.72 11.69
N PHE A 709 5.91 -3.47 12.14
CA PHE A 709 6.04 -2.28 11.31
C PHE A 709 7.40 -1.62 11.54
N SER A 710 8.25 -1.52 10.51
CA SER A 710 9.40 -0.60 10.42
C SER A 710 10.21 -0.83 9.13
N SER A 711 11.13 0.09 8.83
CA SER A 711 12.21 -0.06 7.84
C SER A 711 13.19 -1.21 8.13
N SER A 712 13.06 -1.89 9.27
CA SER A 712 13.80 -3.11 9.61
C SER A 712 12.86 -4.29 9.76
N GLY A 713 11.67 -4.23 9.16
CA GLY A 713 10.61 -5.22 9.25
C GLY A 713 11.18 -6.63 9.27
N GLN A 714 10.56 -7.53 10.04
CA GLN A 714 11.01 -8.92 10.07
C GLN A 714 10.74 -9.54 8.69
N LEU A 715 11.65 -9.29 7.74
CA LEU A 715 11.68 -9.77 6.36
C LEU A 715 12.16 -11.21 6.36
N LEU A 716 11.26 -12.10 5.99
CA LEU A 716 11.51 -13.52 5.96
C LEU A 716 12.10 -13.88 4.61
N ASP A 717 13.22 -14.60 4.60
CA ASP A 717 13.66 -15.33 3.42
C ASP A 717 12.57 -16.36 3.08
N TRP A 718 11.70 -15.99 2.15
CA TRP A 718 10.42 -16.67 1.94
C TRP A 718 10.56 -17.77 0.89
N GLN A 719 11.04 -17.40 -0.30
CA GLN A 719 11.46 -18.33 -1.34
C GLN A 719 12.97 -18.36 -1.54
N THR A 720 13.71 -17.63 -0.72
CA THR A 720 15.16 -17.62 -0.68
C THR A 720 15.71 -18.44 0.49
N THR A 721 16.98 -18.82 0.39
CA THR A 721 17.76 -19.38 1.49
C THR A 721 18.60 -18.31 2.17
N THR A 722 19.09 -17.34 1.38
CA THR A 722 19.85 -16.18 1.85
C THR A 722 19.78 -15.07 0.80
N HIS A 723 19.92 -13.83 1.25
CA HIS A 723 20.20 -12.67 0.40
C HIS A 723 21.28 -11.78 1.00
N SER A 724 21.84 -10.89 0.19
CA SER A 724 22.80 -9.86 0.62
C SER A 724 22.80 -8.68 -0.33
N ALA A 725 23.04 -7.48 0.18
CA ALA A 725 23.24 -6.26 -0.60
C ALA A 725 24.64 -5.66 -0.34
N SER A 726 25.24 -5.08 -1.37
CA SER A 726 26.52 -4.36 -1.26
C SER A 726 26.57 -3.15 -2.18
N PHE A 727 26.92 -1.99 -1.62
CA PHE A 727 27.03 -0.74 -2.39
C PHE A 727 28.47 -0.49 -2.85
N ASN A 728 28.64 -0.18 -4.14
CA ASN A 728 29.90 0.27 -4.72
C ASN A 728 29.76 1.73 -5.20
N PRO A 729 30.34 2.71 -4.48
CA PRO A 729 30.22 4.14 -4.80
C PRO A 729 30.94 4.57 -6.09
N THR A 730 31.73 3.68 -6.71
CA THR A 730 32.53 4.00 -7.91
C THR A 730 32.04 3.33 -9.18
N GLN A 731 31.13 2.36 -9.06
CA GLN A 731 30.56 1.67 -10.20
C GLN A 731 29.62 2.61 -10.97
N VAL A 732 29.68 2.59 -12.30
CA VAL A 732 28.73 3.29 -13.15
C VAL A 732 27.65 2.31 -13.59
N CYS A 733 26.39 2.69 -13.42
CA CYS A 733 25.23 1.93 -13.87
C CYS A 733 24.21 2.88 -14.51
N THR A 734 23.36 2.31 -15.34
CA THR A 734 22.29 3.02 -16.03
C THR A 734 20.99 2.28 -15.77
N SER A 735 20.00 2.99 -15.23
CA SER A 735 18.63 2.51 -15.06
C SER A 735 17.66 3.47 -15.76
N PRO A 736 16.43 3.04 -16.08
CA PRO A 736 15.40 3.94 -16.57
C PRO A 736 15.08 5.09 -15.59
N GLY A 737 15.02 4.80 -14.28
CA GLY A 737 14.58 5.77 -13.27
C GLY A 737 15.58 6.88 -12.96
N THR A 738 16.88 6.59 -12.97
CA THR A 738 17.92 7.59 -12.63
C THR A 738 18.77 8.01 -13.81
N GLY A 739 18.61 7.38 -14.97
CA GLY A 739 19.58 7.46 -16.05
C GLY A 739 20.94 6.90 -15.62
N GLN A 740 22.02 7.48 -16.14
CA GLN A 740 23.39 7.06 -15.82
C GLN A 740 23.90 7.75 -14.55
N VAL A 741 24.23 6.96 -13.54
CA VAL A 741 24.75 7.43 -12.24
C VAL A 741 26.07 6.75 -11.87
N THR A 742 26.78 7.33 -10.90
CA THR A 742 27.97 6.72 -10.26
C THR A 742 27.58 6.34 -8.83
N GLY A 743 27.76 5.06 -8.48
CA GLY A 743 27.24 4.45 -7.26
C GLY A 743 26.15 3.42 -7.59
N CYS A 744 26.41 2.14 -7.33
CA CYS A 744 25.46 1.06 -7.63
C CYS A 744 25.40 0.07 -6.47
N THR A 745 24.20 -0.44 -6.19
CA THR A 745 23.96 -1.51 -5.22
C THR A 745 23.85 -2.84 -5.95
N THR A 746 24.62 -3.84 -5.53
CA THR A 746 24.51 -5.21 -6.02
C THR A 746 23.88 -6.08 -4.95
N GLN A 747 22.73 -6.67 -5.29
CA GLN A 747 22.07 -7.68 -4.49
C GLN A 747 22.32 -9.07 -5.06
N VAL A 748 22.54 -10.04 -4.17
CA VAL A 748 22.69 -11.46 -4.52
C VAL A 748 21.68 -12.26 -3.71
N TRP A 749 20.84 -13.00 -4.42
CA TRP A 749 19.76 -13.82 -3.87
C TRP A 749 20.01 -15.28 -4.21
N LYS A 750 19.84 -16.18 -3.23
CA LYS A 750 19.90 -17.63 -3.46
C LYS A 750 18.52 -18.21 -3.24
N LEU A 751 17.91 -18.71 -4.31
CA LEU A 751 16.58 -19.30 -4.23
C LEU A 751 16.64 -20.66 -3.54
N ARG A 752 15.51 -21.08 -2.97
CA ARG A 752 15.33 -22.46 -2.52
C ARG A 752 15.29 -23.41 -3.72
N ASN A 753 15.62 -24.68 -3.48
CA ASN A 753 15.67 -25.67 -4.55
C ASN A 753 14.31 -26.33 -4.84
N ASP A 754 13.34 -26.17 -3.93
CA ASP A 754 12.04 -26.83 -3.94
C ASP A 754 10.92 -26.03 -4.60
N LEU A 755 11.24 -24.84 -5.13
CA LEU A 755 10.26 -23.93 -5.71
C LEU A 755 9.63 -24.51 -6.98
N LYS A 756 8.31 -24.33 -7.10
CA LYS A 756 7.49 -24.83 -8.21
C LYS A 756 6.40 -23.85 -8.59
N PHE A 757 6.26 -23.60 -9.88
CA PHE A 757 5.05 -23.04 -10.45
C PHE A 757 3.90 -24.03 -10.30
N GLN A 758 2.68 -23.51 -10.35
CA GLN A 758 1.44 -24.26 -10.14
C GLN A 758 1.20 -25.35 -11.19
N ASP A 759 1.87 -25.26 -12.35
CA ASP A 759 1.84 -26.26 -13.42
C ASP A 759 2.90 -27.38 -13.25
N GLY A 760 3.77 -27.28 -12.24
CA GLY A 760 4.83 -28.25 -11.94
C GLY A 760 6.23 -27.87 -12.39
N ASN A 761 6.38 -26.79 -13.17
CA ASN A 761 7.69 -26.34 -13.61
C ASN A 761 8.51 -25.78 -12.43
N PRO A 762 9.83 -26.03 -12.38
CA PRO A 762 10.68 -25.42 -11.36
C PRO A 762 10.75 -23.89 -11.54
N VAL A 763 10.67 -23.15 -10.43
CA VAL A 763 11.03 -21.72 -10.45
C VAL A 763 12.55 -21.62 -10.46
N THR A 764 13.11 -20.87 -11.41
CA THR A 764 14.55 -20.68 -11.56
C THR A 764 14.98 -19.24 -11.33
N ALA A 765 16.28 -19.01 -11.11
CA ALA A 765 16.79 -17.64 -11.04
C ALA A 765 16.55 -16.86 -12.34
N ALA A 766 16.47 -17.55 -13.48
CA ALA A 766 16.19 -16.93 -14.77
C ALA A 766 14.74 -16.41 -14.87
N ASP A 767 13.78 -17.08 -14.23
CA ASP A 767 12.39 -16.62 -14.16
C ASP A 767 12.27 -15.36 -13.30
N VAL A 768 12.95 -15.34 -12.13
CA VAL A 768 12.96 -14.16 -11.27
C VAL A 768 13.67 -12.97 -11.94
N ALA A 769 14.82 -13.20 -12.58
CA ALA A 769 15.50 -12.16 -13.35
C ALA A 769 14.63 -11.62 -14.50
N TYR A 770 13.89 -12.51 -15.17
CA TYR A 770 12.94 -12.12 -16.22
C TYR A 770 11.80 -11.28 -15.65
N SER A 771 11.23 -11.67 -14.52
CA SER A 771 10.12 -10.96 -13.85
C SER A 771 10.51 -9.53 -13.51
N ILE A 772 11.68 -9.33 -12.90
CA ILE A 772 12.22 -8.00 -12.56
C ILE A 772 12.36 -7.13 -13.81
N LEU A 773 12.96 -7.67 -14.87
CA LEU A 773 13.16 -6.93 -16.12
C LEU A 773 11.83 -6.70 -16.86
N ALA A 774 10.88 -7.63 -16.77
CA ALA A 774 9.58 -7.51 -17.38
C ALA A 774 8.79 -6.38 -16.74
N PHE A 775 8.71 -6.30 -15.40
CA PHE A 775 8.04 -5.18 -14.73
C PHE A 775 8.73 -3.83 -14.96
N ARG A 776 10.05 -3.82 -15.19
CA ARG A 776 10.80 -2.60 -15.50
C ARG A 776 10.54 -2.10 -16.91
N ASP A 777 10.58 -3.00 -17.89
CA ASP A 777 10.56 -2.66 -19.32
C ASP A 777 9.14 -2.74 -19.92
N VAL A 778 8.20 -3.38 -19.21
CA VAL A 778 6.74 -3.34 -19.41
C VAL A 778 6.14 -2.72 -18.15
N PRO A 779 6.12 -1.39 -18.03
CA PRO A 779 5.88 -0.78 -16.74
C PRO A 779 4.49 -1.16 -16.19
N SER A 780 4.51 -1.75 -15.00
CA SER A 780 3.32 -2.10 -14.24
C SER A 780 2.90 -0.91 -13.39
N ALA A 781 1.59 -0.64 -13.32
CA ALA A 781 1.05 0.47 -12.56
C ALA A 781 1.57 0.48 -11.10
N ASN A 782 1.47 -0.66 -10.41
CA ASN A 782 1.83 -0.75 -9.00
C ASN A 782 3.23 -1.35 -8.74
N LEU A 783 3.81 -2.09 -9.70
CA LEU A 783 5.12 -2.75 -9.50
C LEU A 783 6.29 -1.99 -10.14
N GLY A 784 6.01 -1.06 -11.06
CA GLY A 784 7.02 -0.24 -11.74
C GLY A 784 7.96 0.49 -10.77
N PRO A 785 7.46 1.17 -9.73
CA PRO A 785 8.31 1.89 -8.77
C PRO A 785 9.42 1.04 -8.13
N SER A 786 9.12 -0.22 -7.80
CA SER A 786 10.08 -1.13 -7.17
C SER A 786 11.23 -1.58 -8.09
N VAL A 787 11.08 -1.45 -9.41
CA VAL A 787 12.05 -1.96 -10.40
C VAL A 787 12.64 -0.90 -11.31
N VAL A 788 12.13 0.34 -11.29
CA VAL A 788 12.56 1.43 -12.19
C VAL A 788 14.06 1.74 -12.05
N ASN A 789 14.64 1.46 -10.88
CA ASN A 789 16.05 1.69 -10.55
C ASN A 789 16.96 0.49 -10.86
N VAL A 790 16.41 -0.62 -11.36
CA VAL A 790 17.20 -1.80 -11.75
C VAL A 790 17.97 -1.53 -13.04
N ALA A 791 19.30 -1.55 -12.95
CA ALA A 791 20.19 -1.46 -14.10
C ALA A 791 20.28 -2.81 -14.84
N SER A 792 20.42 -3.91 -14.11
CA SER A 792 20.42 -5.26 -14.68
C SER A 792 20.00 -6.33 -13.66
N ALA A 793 19.45 -7.43 -14.17
CA ALA A 793 19.19 -8.64 -13.40
C ALA A 793 19.66 -9.86 -14.19
N VAL A 794 20.38 -10.77 -13.54
CA VAL A 794 20.89 -12.01 -14.15
C VAL A 794 20.65 -13.18 -13.21
N GLY A 795 19.93 -14.17 -13.72
CA GLY A 795 19.72 -15.45 -13.04
C GLY A 795 20.60 -16.54 -13.63
N ALA A 796 21.30 -17.29 -12.78
CA ALA A 796 22.09 -18.42 -13.20
C ALA A 796 22.15 -19.51 -12.13
N LYS A 797 22.27 -20.76 -12.59
CA LYS A 797 22.56 -21.88 -11.71
C LYS A 797 24.07 -21.97 -11.46
N VAL A 798 24.50 -21.73 -10.23
CA VAL A 798 25.90 -21.82 -9.80
C VAL A 798 26.07 -23.08 -8.97
N GLY A 799 26.59 -24.15 -9.60
CA GLY A 799 26.62 -25.48 -8.99
C GLY A 799 25.21 -26.06 -8.87
N SER A 800 24.75 -26.34 -7.66
CA SER A 800 23.38 -26.81 -7.38
C SER A 800 22.39 -25.69 -7.05
N THR A 801 22.85 -24.45 -6.86
CA THR A 801 22.03 -23.34 -6.35
C THR A 801 21.61 -22.38 -7.45
N GLU A 802 20.32 -22.06 -7.49
CA GLU A 802 19.77 -20.98 -8.31
C GLU A 802 20.15 -19.61 -7.69
N THR A 803 20.97 -18.84 -8.38
CA THR A 803 21.50 -17.56 -7.89
C THR A 803 21.06 -16.43 -8.81
N LEU A 804 20.42 -15.43 -8.22
CA LEU A 804 20.03 -14.18 -8.88
C LEU A 804 20.99 -13.07 -8.44
N THR A 805 21.47 -12.27 -9.39
CA THR A 805 22.21 -11.04 -9.13
C THR A 805 21.46 -9.86 -9.73
N VAL A 806 21.17 -8.85 -8.92
CA VAL A 806 20.48 -7.62 -9.34
C VAL A 806 21.40 -6.44 -9.07
N VAL A 807 21.58 -5.57 -10.06
CA VAL A 807 22.32 -4.32 -9.93
C VAL A 807 21.34 -3.17 -10.01
N LEU A 808 21.28 -2.36 -8.96
CA LEU A 808 20.44 -1.18 -8.83
C LEU A 808 21.30 0.09 -8.84
N ALA A 809 20.76 1.15 -9.44
CA ALA A 809 21.38 2.47 -9.43
C ALA A 809 21.23 3.12 -8.05
N GLN A 810 22.29 3.74 -7.52
CA GLN A 810 22.34 4.33 -6.18
C GLN A 810 22.22 3.30 -5.03
N ASN A 811 22.02 3.80 -3.81
CA ASN A 811 21.84 3.02 -2.59
C ASN A 811 20.52 3.42 -1.95
N SER A 812 19.68 2.45 -1.59
CA SER A 812 18.41 2.67 -0.89
C SER A 812 18.27 1.62 0.21
N PRO A 813 17.71 1.98 1.38
CA PRO A 813 17.37 1.01 2.42
C PRO A 813 16.12 0.18 2.08
N PHE A 814 15.39 0.51 1.01
CA PHE A 814 14.13 -0.14 0.63
C PHE A 814 14.30 -1.24 -0.43
N TYR A 815 15.43 -1.25 -1.15
CA TYR A 815 15.67 -2.20 -2.25
C TYR A 815 15.51 -3.67 -1.90
N GLU A 816 15.74 -4.08 -0.66
CA GLU A 816 15.52 -5.48 -0.27
C GLU A 816 14.03 -5.83 -0.32
N LEU A 817 13.16 -4.93 0.17
CA LEU A 817 11.72 -5.10 0.08
C LEU A 817 11.21 -4.92 -1.36
N ASP A 818 11.71 -3.90 -2.08
CA ASP A 818 11.28 -3.61 -3.46
C ASP A 818 11.51 -4.78 -4.40
N ILE A 819 12.71 -5.37 -4.34
CA ILE A 819 13.07 -6.51 -5.19
C ILE A 819 12.58 -7.83 -4.60
N GLY A 820 12.56 -7.95 -3.28
CA GLY A 820 12.12 -9.15 -2.58
C GLY A 820 10.61 -9.39 -2.64
N GLY A 821 9.79 -8.35 -2.76
CA GLY A 821 8.32 -8.40 -2.73
C GLY A 821 7.65 -8.57 -4.10
N LEU A 822 8.40 -8.74 -5.17
CA LEU A 822 7.84 -8.84 -6.54
C LEU A 822 7.21 -10.21 -6.81
N PRO A 823 6.04 -10.26 -7.49
CA PRO A 823 5.48 -11.48 -8.06
C PRO A 823 6.44 -12.17 -9.04
N ILE A 824 6.53 -13.50 -9.01
CA ILE A 824 7.41 -14.25 -9.92
C ILE A 824 6.63 -14.81 -11.11
N LEU A 825 7.04 -14.43 -12.32
CA LEU A 825 6.50 -14.88 -13.60
C LEU A 825 7.31 -16.03 -14.18
N GLU A 826 6.62 -17.05 -14.72
CA GLU A 826 7.28 -18.09 -15.49
C GLU A 826 7.71 -17.56 -16.87
N LYS A 827 9.02 -17.46 -17.11
CA LYS A 827 9.55 -16.88 -18.36
C LYS A 827 9.00 -17.60 -19.59
N ALA A 828 8.89 -18.94 -19.53
CA ALA A 828 8.43 -19.74 -20.66
C ALA A 828 6.99 -19.43 -21.10
N LEU A 829 6.14 -18.98 -20.17
CA LEU A 829 4.74 -18.61 -20.45
C LEU A 829 4.59 -17.13 -20.84
N TRP A 830 5.33 -16.23 -20.18
CA TRP A 830 5.15 -14.78 -20.32
C TRP A 830 6.01 -14.15 -21.43
N ALA A 831 7.22 -14.66 -21.69
CA ALA A 831 8.11 -14.14 -22.73
C ALA A 831 7.50 -14.08 -24.15
N PRO A 832 6.68 -15.05 -24.59
CA PRO A 832 5.99 -14.94 -25.88
C PRO A 832 5.06 -13.73 -26.01
N TYR A 833 4.57 -13.19 -24.89
CA TYR A 833 3.62 -12.08 -24.83
C TYR A 833 4.28 -10.75 -24.50
N CYS A 834 5.22 -10.75 -23.56
CA CYS A 834 5.87 -9.53 -23.06
C CYS A 834 7.19 -9.21 -23.80
N GLY A 835 7.77 -10.18 -24.52
CA GLY A 835 9.05 -10.08 -25.21
C GLY A 835 10.23 -10.70 -24.44
N ASP A 836 11.30 -11.02 -25.17
CA ASP A 836 12.61 -11.44 -24.64
C ASP A 836 13.74 -10.83 -25.50
N PRO A 837 14.27 -9.64 -25.16
CA PRO A 837 13.99 -8.88 -23.93
C PRO A 837 12.57 -8.29 -23.89
N PRO A 838 12.01 -8.03 -22.69
CA PRO A 838 10.68 -7.44 -22.55
C PRO A 838 10.59 -6.04 -23.18
N SER A 839 9.38 -5.63 -23.57
CA SER A 839 9.15 -4.37 -24.30
C SER A 839 7.82 -3.72 -23.92
N SER A 840 7.82 -2.40 -23.74
CA SER A 840 6.63 -1.58 -23.46
C SER A 840 5.60 -1.55 -24.60
N THR A 841 5.96 -2.07 -25.78
CA THR A 841 5.04 -2.22 -26.94
C THR A 841 4.47 -3.64 -27.08
N SER A 842 4.77 -4.52 -26.13
CA SER A 842 4.34 -5.91 -26.12
C SER A 842 2.85 -6.08 -25.79
N GLN A 843 2.34 -7.32 -25.87
CA GLN A 843 0.94 -7.57 -25.53
C GLN A 843 0.67 -7.38 -24.02
N CYS A 844 1.67 -7.60 -23.16
CA CYS A 844 1.53 -7.40 -21.72
C CYS A 844 1.28 -5.94 -21.32
N ALA A 845 1.68 -4.98 -22.15
CA ALA A 845 1.40 -3.54 -21.95
C ALA A 845 -0.04 -3.13 -22.34
N ASN A 846 -0.79 -3.99 -23.03
CA ASN A 846 -2.12 -3.67 -23.54
C ASN A 846 -3.20 -3.92 -22.48
N LEU A 847 -3.96 -2.91 -22.08
CA LEU A 847 -5.03 -2.99 -21.08
C LEU A 847 -6.12 -4.05 -21.35
N ALA A 848 -6.24 -4.53 -22.58
CA ALA A 848 -7.14 -5.62 -22.93
C ALA A 848 -6.51 -7.02 -22.82
N PHE A 849 -5.25 -7.12 -22.41
CA PHE A 849 -4.53 -8.39 -22.30
C PHE A 849 -5.01 -9.16 -21.08
N ASP A 850 -5.59 -10.32 -21.34
CA ASP A 850 -6.12 -11.22 -20.32
C ASP A 850 -5.29 -12.52 -20.26
N PRO A 851 -4.51 -12.72 -19.18
CA PRO A 851 -3.68 -13.92 -19.04
C PRO A 851 -4.49 -15.21 -18.86
N MET A 852 -5.77 -15.14 -18.45
CA MET A 852 -6.61 -16.32 -18.29
C MET A 852 -7.13 -16.88 -19.62
N THR A 853 -7.17 -16.04 -20.66
CA THR A 853 -7.71 -16.41 -21.98
C THR A 853 -6.64 -16.46 -23.09
N ALA A 854 -5.44 -15.94 -22.82
CA ALA A 854 -4.29 -16.02 -23.73
C ALA A 854 -3.94 -17.48 -24.08
N ALA A 855 -3.50 -17.74 -25.31
CA ALA A 855 -3.14 -19.10 -25.72
C ALA A 855 -1.90 -19.60 -24.96
N ASN A 856 -1.93 -20.81 -24.44
CA ASN A 856 -0.77 -21.36 -23.75
C ASN A 856 0.34 -21.73 -24.78
N PRO A 857 1.53 -21.13 -24.69
CA PRO A 857 2.60 -21.37 -25.66
C PRO A 857 3.24 -22.76 -25.55
N LEU A 858 3.15 -23.42 -24.39
CA LEU A 858 3.70 -24.75 -24.14
C LEU A 858 2.72 -25.86 -24.56
N THR A 859 1.41 -25.58 -24.52
CA THR A 859 0.36 -26.55 -24.87
C THR A 859 -0.59 -26.00 -25.94
N PRO A 860 -0.31 -26.26 -27.24
CA PRO A 860 -1.13 -25.77 -28.34
C PRO A 860 -2.62 -26.16 -28.22
N GLY A 861 -3.50 -25.18 -28.38
CA GLY A 861 -4.96 -25.38 -28.32
C GLY A 861 -5.57 -25.29 -26.92
N VAL A 862 -4.76 -25.03 -25.89
CA VAL A 862 -5.20 -24.73 -24.53
C VAL A 862 -4.99 -23.24 -24.27
N ASN A 863 -5.92 -22.60 -23.56
CA ASN A 863 -5.83 -21.18 -23.17
C ASN A 863 -5.61 -21.06 -21.67
N GLY A 864 -4.88 -20.04 -21.25
CA GLY A 864 -4.52 -19.73 -19.87
C GLY A 864 -3.02 -19.78 -19.64
N ILE A 865 -2.46 -18.65 -19.22
CA ILE A 865 -1.08 -18.47 -18.74
C ILE A 865 -1.02 -17.82 -17.35
N PHE A 866 -2.17 -17.69 -16.65
CA PHE A 866 -2.26 -17.11 -15.32
C PHE A 866 -1.75 -18.08 -14.24
N VAL A 867 -0.51 -18.53 -14.43
CA VAL A 867 0.22 -19.50 -13.63
C VAL A 867 1.26 -18.73 -12.83
N GLY A 868 1.13 -18.77 -11.50
CA GLY A 868 2.17 -18.31 -10.58
C GLY A 868 2.74 -19.47 -9.78
N ASP A 869 3.35 -19.15 -8.65
CA ASP A 869 3.99 -20.06 -7.71
C ASP A 869 3.42 -19.92 -6.28
N GLY A 870 2.34 -19.16 -6.11
CA GLY A 870 1.71 -18.87 -4.83
C GLY A 870 0.80 -19.96 -4.28
N PRO A 871 0.18 -19.69 -3.11
CA PRO A 871 -0.58 -20.66 -2.33
C PRO A 871 -1.85 -21.18 -3.03
N PHE A 872 -2.48 -20.39 -3.90
CA PHE A 872 -3.69 -20.79 -4.61
C PHE A 872 -3.55 -20.66 -6.12
N SER A 873 -4.05 -21.65 -6.84
CA SER A 873 -4.03 -21.75 -8.30
C SER A 873 -5.39 -21.39 -8.90
N CYS A 874 -5.35 -20.65 -9.99
CA CYS A 874 -6.50 -20.45 -10.87
C CYS A 874 -6.64 -21.70 -11.76
N VAL A 875 -7.62 -22.55 -11.46
CA VAL A 875 -7.83 -23.81 -12.19
C VAL A 875 -9.19 -23.77 -12.85
N VAL A 876 -9.24 -24.13 -14.13
CA VAL A 876 -10.51 -24.16 -14.87
C VAL A 876 -11.49 -25.14 -14.19
N PRO A 877 -12.67 -24.68 -13.74
CA PRO A 877 -13.60 -25.52 -13.00
C PRO A 877 -14.14 -26.71 -13.82
N THR A 878 -14.54 -27.76 -13.11
CA THR A 878 -15.16 -28.93 -13.73
C THR A 878 -16.47 -28.57 -14.43
N GLY A 879 -16.71 -29.12 -15.62
CA GLY A 879 -17.93 -28.85 -16.40
C GLY A 879 -17.75 -27.83 -17.52
N PHE A 880 -16.57 -27.21 -17.62
CA PHE A 880 -16.20 -26.31 -18.71
C PHE A 880 -15.12 -26.90 -19.63
N PRO A 881 -14.92 -26.34 -20.84
CA PRO A 881 -13.80 -26.71 -21.72
C PRO A 881 -12.46 -26.54 -21.00
N ASN A 882 -11.54 -27.49 -21.18
CA ASN A 882 -10.22 -27.51 -20.51
C ASN A 882 -10.27 -27.57 -18.98
N ALA A 883 -11.35 -28.09 -18.39
CA ALA A 883 -11.45 -28.34 -16.95
C ALA A 883 -10.18 -29.01 -16.39
N GLY A 884 -9.67 -28.48 -15.29
CA GLY A 884 -8.42 -28.91 -14.65
C GLY A 884 -7.15 -28.26 -15.21
N HIS A 885 -7.24 -27.43 -16.26
CA HIS A 885 -6.10 -26.65 -16.74
C HIS A 885 -5.72 -25.55 -15.74
N VAL A 886 -4.43 -25.43 -15.44
CA VAL A 886 -3.88 -24.43 -14.52
C VAL A 886 -3.58 -23.14 -15.28
N GLY A 887 -3.99 -22.01 -14.73
CA GLY A 887 -3.81 -20.67 -15.29
C GLY A 887 -4.83 -20.27 -16.35
N GLY A 888 -5.84 -21.11 -16.62
CA GLY A 888 -7.02 -20.72 -17.41
C GLY A 888 -8.09 -20.02 -16.57
N SER A 889 -9.17 -19.57 -17.20
CA SER A 889 -10.29 -18.90 -16.53
C SER A 889 -10.83 -19.67 -15.31
N CYS A 890 -10.64 -19.08 -14.14
CA CYS A 890 -11.22 -19.52 -12.87
C CYS A 890 -12.31 -18.58 -12.36
N THR A 891 -12.78 -17.67 -13.21
CA THR A 891 -13.82 -16.69 -12.89
C THR A 891 -15.13 -17.08 -13.56
N GLU A 892 -16.23 -16.83 -12.87
CA GLU A 892 -17.57 -17.06 -13.38
C GLU A 892 -18.45 -15.83 -13.18
N SER A 893 -19.27 -15.52 -14.17
CA SER A 893 -20.30 -14.49 -14.08
C SER A 893 -21.43 -14.91 -13.14
N GLY A 894 -22.30 -13.97 -12.76
CA GLY A 894 -23.53 -14.28 -12.03
C GLY A 894 -24.50 -15.22 -12.78
N ALA A 895 -24.28 -15.46 -14.06
CA ALA A 895 -25.01 -16.44 -14.87
C ALA A 895 -24.32 -17.83 -14.92
N ASN A 896 -23.24 -18.05 -14.15
CA ASN A 896 -22.41 -19.26 -14.14
C ASN A 896 -21.76 -19.55 -15.51
N VAL A 897 -21.28 -18.51 -16.18
CA VAL A 897 -20.50 -18.62 -17.43
C VAL A 897 -19.06 -18.27 -17.11
N LEU A 898 -18.09 -19.04 -17.62
CA LEU A 898 -16.67 -18.68 -17.48
C LEU A 898 -16.37 -17.36 -18.16
N GLU A 899 -15.68 -16.49 -17.44
CA GLU A 899 -15.25 -15.18 -17.92
C GLU A 899 -13.73 -15.05 -17.85
N GLY A 900 -13.23 -13.86 -18.19
CA GLY A 900 -11.82 -13.51 -18.10
C GLY A 900 -11.47 -12.92 -16.74
N GLN A 901 -10.46 -12.06 -16.74
CA GLN A 901 -10.01 -11.34 -15.54
C GLN A 901 -11.00 -10.31 -14.96
N ALA A 902 -11.97 -9.84 -15.74
CA ALA A 902 -12.97 -8.88 -15.30
C ALA A 902 -14.16 -9.60 -14.67
N VAL A 903 -14.44 -9.34 -13.39
CA VAL A 903 -15.52 -9.98 -12.64
C VAL A 903 -16.44 -8.93 -12.03
N ASP A 904 -17.65 -8.86 -12.57
CA ASP A 904 -18.69 -7.92 -12.15
C ASP A 904 -19.52 -8.46 -10.96
N THR A 905 -20.38 -7.61 -10.42
CA THR A 905 -21.32 -7.93 -9.34
C THR A 905 -22.11 -9.22 -9.60
N GLY A 906 -22.11 -10.11 -8.62
CA GLY A 906 -22.76 -11.42 -8.67
C GLY A 906 -21.87 -12.52 -9.26
N GLY A 907 -20.72 -12.17 -9.83
CA GLY A 907 -19.70 -13.12 -10.25
C GLY A 907 -18.87 -13.66 -9.08
N ARG A 908 -17.98 -14.61 -9.38
CA ARG A 908 -17.11 -15.27 -8.41
C ARG A 908 -15.76 -15.66 -9.01
N ILE A 909 -14.73 -15.69 -8.17
CA ILE A 909 -13.39 -16.19 -8.49
C ILE A 909 -13.19 -17.49 -7.70
N LEU A 910 -12.76 -18.54 -8.40
CA LEU A 910 -12.67 -19.91 -7.88
C LEU A 910 -11.21 -20.36 -7.84
N LEU A 911 -10.58 -20.25 -6.68
CA LEU A 911 -9.18 -20.66 -6.52
C LEU A 911 -9.08 -22.00 -5.79
N GLN A 912 -8.08 -22.80 -6.17
CA GLN A 912 -7.80 -24.10 -5.57
C GLN A 912 -6.42 -24.09 -4.94
N ARG A 913 -6.25 -24.77 -3.81
CA ARG A 913 -4.95 -24.89 -3.15
C ARG A 913 -3.88 -25.45 -4.10
N ASN A 914 -2.76 -24.75 -4.17
CA ASN A 914 -1.56 -25.22 -4.84
C ASN A 914 -0.85 -26.28 -3.98
N SER A 915 -1.03 -27.57 -4.30
CA SER A 915 -0.37 -28.65 -3.56
C SER A 915 1.17 -28.72 -3.74
N LEU A 916 1.70 -27.98 -4.72
CA LEU A 916 3.13 -27.88 -4.99
C LEU A 916 3.78 -26.71 -4.26
N TYR A 917 2.99 -25.86 -3.62
CA TYR A 917 3.48 -24.70 -2.88
C TYR A 917 4.45 -25.13 -1.78
N LEU A 918 5.59 -24.44 -1.67
CA LEU A 918 6.72 -24.86 -0.84
C LEU A 918 6.35 -24.98 0.66
N ARG A 919 5.36 -24.19 1.11
CA ARG A 919 4.85 -24.15 2.49
C ARG A 919 3.56 -24.96 2.67
N CYS A 920 3.18 -25.72 1.65
CA CYS A 920 2.02 -26.60 1.62
C CYS A 920 2.45 -28.09 1.74
N CYS A 921 1.58 -29.02 2.15
CA CYS A 921 0.26 -28.84 2.75
C CYS A 921 0.21 -29.66 4.04
N PRO A 922 -0.10 -29.06 5.19
CA PRO A 922 -0.04 -29.77 6.47
C PRO A 922 -1.15 -30.79 6.72
N GLY A 923 -2.21 -30.81 5.89
CA GLY A 923 -3.33 -31.74 5.99
C GLY A 923 -3.68 -32.45 4.68
N GLY A 924 -4.24 -33.66 4.79
CA GLY A 924 -4.76 -34.45 3.65
C GLY A 924 -3.88 -35.64 3.25
N SER A 925 -4.33 -36.40 2.24
CA SER A 925 -3.70 -37.68 1.82
C SER A 925 -2.31 -37.54 1.17
N GLY A 926 -1.89 -36.32 0.80
CA GLY A 926 -0.59 -36.02 0.20
C GLY A 926 0.39 -35.31 1.14
N ALA A 927 0.01 -35.06 2.39
CA ALA A 927 0.78 -34.23 3.32
C ALA A 927 2.22 -34.74 3.53
N THR A 928 2.42 -36.05 3.66
CA THR A 928 3.74 -36.67 3.87
C THR A 928 4.62 -36.74 2.62
N SER A 929 4.13 -36.27 1.47
CA SER A 929 4.88 -36.22 0.22
C SER A 929 5.26 -34.80 -0.22
N SER A 930 4.76 -33.78 0.51
CA SER A 930 4.90 -32.37 0.16
C SER A 930 6.33 -31.85 0.37
N SER A 931 6.59 -30.64 -0.15
CA SER A 931 7.86 -29.97 0.10
C SER A 931 8.07 -29.69 1.59
N LEU A 932 7.04 -29.13 2.23
CA LEU A 932 7.06 -28.82 3.66
C LEU A 932 7.42 -30.03 4.51
N TYR A 933 6.78 -31.20 4.29
CA TYR A 933 7.11 -32.41 5.05
C TYR A 933 8.59 -32.81 4.93
N LYS A 934 9.16 -32.70 3.73
CA LYS A 934 10.56 -33.05 3.49
C LYS A 934 11.51 -32.01 4.09
N ALA A 935 11.15 -30.73 4.08
CA ALA A 935 11.89 -29.66 4.74
C ALA A 935 11.87 -29.85 6.28
N SER A 936 10.69 -30.11 6.86
CA SER A 936 10.51 -30.45 8.27
C SER A 936 11.28 -31.70 8.69
N TYR A 937 11.31 -32.73 7.84
CA TYR A 937 12.13 -33.92 8.05
C TYR A 937 13.65 -33.64 7.98
N ALA A 938 14.06 -32.65 7.19
CA ALA A 938 15.47 -32.31 7.03
C ALA A 938 16.01 -31.49 8.21
N ASP A 939 15.16 -30.71 8.89
CA ASP A 939 15.47 -29.97 10.11
C ASP A 939 15.19 -30.83 11.36
N LYS A 940 16.16 -31.69 11.72
CA LYS A 940 15.98 -32.64 12.81
C LYS A 940 16.03 -31.98 14.18
N ASN A 941 16.89 -30.98 14.34
CA ASN A 941 17.06 -30.29 15.63
C ASN A 941 15.98 -29.21 15.86
N ASN A 942 15.16 -28.92 14.84
CA ASN A 942 14.05 -27.98 14.86
C ASN A 942 14.49 -26.58 15.29
N ASP A 943 15.65 -26.15 14.77
CA ASP A 943 16.13 -24.78 14.96
C ASP A 943 15.57 -23.80 13.90
N GLY A 944 14.76 -24.31 12.97
CA GLY A 944 14.04 -23.56 11.94
C GLY A 944 14.79 -23.48 10.62
N VAL A 945 15.97 -24.09 10.51
CA VAL A 945 16.81 -24.09 9.30
C VAL A 945 17.59 -25.39 9.16
N THR A 946 17.45 -26.06 8.01
CA THR A 946 18.30 -27.22 7.69
C THR A 946 19.75 -26.78 7.55
N ASN A 947 20.62 -27.24 8.44
CA ASN A 947 22.00 -26.77 8.49
C ASN A 947 23.02 -27.92 8.60
N ILE A 948 24.27 -27.57 8.89
CA ILE A 948 25.37 -28.53 8.91
C ILE A 948 25.21 -29.58 10.02
N GLN A 949 24.48 -29.27 11.10
CA GLN A 949 24.22 -30.21 12.19
C GLN A 949 23.29 -31.33 11.71
N ASP A 950 22.26 -31.03 10.93
CA ASP A 950 21.34 -32.02 10.37
C ASP A 950 22.03 -32.93 9.36
N LEU A 951 22.83 -32.32 8.47
CA LEU A 951 23.60 -33.06 7.48
C LEU A 951 24.61 -34.00 8.14
N ALA A 952 25.31 -33.54 9.18
CA ALA A 952 26.23 -34.36 9.94
C ALA A 952 25.52 -35.49 10.70
N SER A 953 24.33 -35.22 11.27
CA SER A 953 23.54 -36.24 11.97
C SER A 953 23.08 -37.35 11.01
N THR A 954 22.57 -36.98 9.83
CA THR A 954 22.14 -37.95 8.81
C THR A 954 23.32 -38.79 8.31
N ALA A 955 24.44 -38.13 8.01
CA ALA A 955 25.65 -38.80 7.55
C ALA A 955 26.23 -39.77 8.61
N ALA A 956 26.18 -39.41 9.89
CA ALA A 956 26.63 -40.26 10.99
C ALA A 956 25.80 -41.56 11.13
N CYS A 957 24.53 -41.52 10.73
CA CYS A 957 23.60 -42.64 10.80
C CYS A 957 23.51 -43.47 9.52
N PHE A 958 24.25 -43.10 8.47
CA PHE A 958 24.18 -43.76 7.16
C PHE A 958 24.44 -45.27 7.25
N GLY A 959 23.53 -46.06 6.67
CA GLY A 959 23.57 -47.52 6.67
C GLY A 959 23.06 -48.21 7.94
N LEU A 960 22.65 -47.46 8.98
CA LEU A 960 22.03 -48.03 10.18
C LEU A 960 20.53 -48.26 9.99
N SER A 961 20.01 -49.32 10.59
CA SER A 961 18.56 -49.53 10.75
C SER A 961 18.00 -48.78 11.96
N ALA A 962 16.68 -48.58 11.98
CA ALA A 962 15.98 -47.94 13.10
C ALA A 962 16.33 -48.63 14.43
N GLY A 963 16.69 -47.85 15.44
CA GLY A 963 17.09 -48.33 16.76
C GLY A 963 18.53 -48.82 16.88
N GLN A 964 19.32 -48.84 15.80
CA GLN A 964 20.75 -49.16 15.86
C GLN A 964 21.58 -47.92 16.19
N SER A 965 22.72 -48.11 16.85
CA SER A 965 23.66 -47.03 17.17
C SER A 965 25.08 -47.40 16.77
N ASN A 966 25.92 -46.40 16.53
CA ASN A 966 27.36 -46.56 16.36
C ASN A 966 28.10 -45.55 17.27
N ALA A 967 29.41 -45.34 17.06
CA ALA A 967 30.21 -44.43 17.89
C ALA A 967 29.80 -42.94 17.77
N ILE A 968 29.08 -42.56 16.71
CA ILE A 968 28.74 -41.17 16.36
C ILE A 968 27.25 -40.92 16.08
N CYS A 969 26.42 -41.96 15.99
CA CYS A 969 24.97 -41.89 15.81
C CYS A 969 24.25 -42.67 16.90
N SER A 970 23.26 -42.03 17.55
CA SER A 970 22.45 -42.65 18.60
C SER A 970 21.32 -43.53 18.02
N SER A 971 20.76 -44.41 18.84
CA SER A 971 19.61 -45.25 18.44
C SER A 971 18.33 -44.45 18.20
N SER A 972 18.19 -43.27 18.81
CA SER A 972 17.08 -42.35 18.51
C SER A 972 17.26 -41.66 17.16
N ASP A 973 18.50 -41.29 16.81
CA ASP A 973 18.79 -40.62 15.54
C ASP A 973 18.57 -41.56 14.36
N SER A 974 19.03 -42.82 14.45
CA SER A 974 18.78 -43.82 13.39
C SER A 974 17.30 -44.17 13.25
N THR A 975 16.52 -44.14 14.33
CA THR A 975 15.05 -44.29 14.24
C THR A 975 14.41 -43.12 13.53
N TYR A 976 14.84 -41.89 13.81
CA TYR A 976 14.32 -40.68 13.16
C TYR A 976 14.60 -40.69 11.63
N TRP A 977 15.84 -40.97 11.24
CA TRP A 977 16.28 -40.92 9.84
C TRP A 977 15.81 -42.11 8.99
N VAL A 978 15.20 -43.14 9.58
CA VAL A 978 14.56 -44.22 8.81
C VAL A 978 13.10 -43.86 8.59
N ASN A 979 12.83 -43.16 7.49
CA ASN A 979 11.49 -42.68 7.16
C ASN A 979 11.02 -43.20 5.78
N SER A 980 9.99 -44.06 5.80
CA SER A 980 9.43 -44.66 4.58
C SER A 980 8.74 -43.66 3.64
N ASN A 981 8.36 -42.48 4.12
CA ASN A 981 7.79 -41.41 3.28
C ASN A 981 8.88 -40.66 2.48
N ILE A 982 10.13 -40.73 2.92
CA ILE A 982 11.28 -40.08 2.26
C ILE A 982 12.01 -41.08 1.38
N SER A 983 12.29 -42.26 1.93
CA SER A 983 13.02 -43.29 1.22
C SER A 983 12.46 -44.69 1.42
N PRO A 984 12.33 -45.50 0.35
CA PRO A 984 12.00 -46.91 0.50
C PRO A 984 13.15 -47.67 1.17
N GLY A 985 12.89 -48.33 2.29
CA GLY A 985 13.90 -49.16 2.97
C GLY A 985 13.70 -49.27 4.48
N SER A 986 14.68 -49.89 5.14
CA SER A 986 14.74 -50.04 6.62
C SER A 986 16.05 -49.51 7.21
N THR A 987 16.81 -48.76 6.41
CA THR A 987 18.10 -48.18 6.77
C THR A 987 18.21 -46.75 6.23
N VAL A 988 18.91 -45.89 6.96
CA VAL A 988 19.28 -44.55 6.48
C VAL A 988 20.13 -44.71 5.23
N ASN A 989 19.72 -44.08 4.13
CA ASN A 989 20.35 -44.28 2.84
C ASN A 989 20.61 -42.96 2.09
N ILE A 990 21.00 -43.09 0.81
CA ILE A 990 21.42 -41.94 0.00
C ILE A 990 20.28 -40.94 -0.25
N ASN A 991 19.03 -41.39 -0.28
CA ASN A 991 17.88 -40.49 -0.49
C ASN A 991 17.62 -39.63 0.75
N ASP A 992 17.84 -40.15 1.96
CA ASP A 992 17.75 -39.36 3.20
C ASP A 992 18.81 -38.25 3.19
N LEU A 993 20.06 -38.63 2.91
CA LEU A 993 21.17 -37.68 2.81
C LEU A 993 20.95 -36.65 1.68
N ALA A 994 20.44 -37.08 0.53
CA ALA A 994 20.14 -36.20 -0.59
C ALA A 994 18.99 -35.23 -0.27
N THR A 995 17.98 -35.66 0.50
CA THR A 995 16.89 -34.80 0.96
C THR A 995 17.42 -33.71 1.87
N VAL A 996 18.25 -34.06 2.87
CA VAL A 996 18.86 -33.07 3.77
C VAL A 996 19.79 -32.12 3.02
N ALA A 997 20.58 -32.62 2.07
CA ALA A 997 21.43 -31.79 1.22
C ALA A 997 20.62 -30.85 0.30
N PHE A 998 19.46 -31.30 -0.19
CA PHE A 998 18.59 -30.51 -1.05
C PHE A 998 17.96 -29.32 -0.32
N TYR A 999 17.57 -29.50 0.95
CA TYR A 999 17.02 -28.44 1.80
C TYR A 999 18.09 -27.64 2.57
N PHE A 1000 19.38 -27.92 2.40
CA PHE A 1000 20.43 -27.20 3.12
C PHE A 1000 20.33 -25.68 2.95
N GLY A 1001 20.27 -24.95 4.07
CA GLY A 1001 20.08 -23.50 4.14
C GLY A 1001 18.62 -23.05 4.00
N SER A 1002 17.69 -23.94 3.68
CA SER A 1002 16.26 -23.64 3.66
C SER A 1002 15.77 -23.54 5.10
N GLY A 1003 15.13 -22.43 5.44
CA GLY A 1003 14.43 -22.31 6.72
C GLY A 1003 12.95 -22.01 6.54
N THR A 1004 12.20 -22.27 7.60
CA THR A 1004 10.77 -21.99 7.66
C THR A 1004 10.51 -20.51 7.97
N VAL A 1005 11.44 -19.87 8.69
CA VAL A 1005 11.36 -18.47 9.14
C VAL A 1005 12.71 -17.73 9.19
N SER A 1006 13.69 -18.17 8.39
CA SER A 1006 15.03 -17.54 8.39
C SER A 1006 14.95 -16.04 8.11
N TYR A 1007 15.60 -15.24 8.96
CA TYR A 1007 15.81 -13.80 8.77
C TYR A 1007 17.31 -13.54 8.65
N GLY A 1008 17.78 -13.30 7.43
CA GLY A 1008 19.18 -12.98 7.16
C GLY A 1008 20.18 -14.00 7.74
N ALA A 1009 21.45 -13.59 7.85
CA ALA A 1009 22.54 -14.49 8.25
C ALA A 1009 22.54 -14.91 9.74
N ASN A 1010 21.66 -14.35 10.60
CA ASN A 1010 21.65 -14.62 12.04
C ASN A 1010 20.30 -14.25 12.68
N SER A 1011 19.36 -15.19 12.90
CA SER A 1011 18.44 -15.11 14.05
C SER A 1011 17.65 -16.41 14.28
N VAL A 1012 17.08 -16.51 15.48
CA VAL A 1012 16.41 -17.66 16.07
C VAL A 1012 14.90 -17.38 16.10
N LEU A 1013 14.08 -18.37 15.77
CA LEU A 1013 12.61 -18.41 15.89
C LEU A 1013 12.00 -17.60 17.06
N SER A 1014 12.71 -17.58 18.20
CA SER A 1014 12.33 -16.85 19.43
C SER A 1014 12.21 -15.33 19.30
N THR A 1015 12.78 -14.70 18.26
CA THR A 1015 12.72 -13.24 18.09
C THR A 1015 11.50 -12.78 17.28
N MET A 1016 10.71 -13.70 16.74
CA MET A 1016 9.56 -13.36 15.89
C MET A 1016 8.33 -13.00 16.71
N THR A 1017 7.73 -11.85 16.39
CA THR A 1017 6.56 -11.36 17.10
C THR A 1017 5.31 -12.08 16.61
N GLY A 1018 4.56 -12.64 17.56
CA GLY A 1018 3.20 -13.18 17.35
C GLY A 1018 3.12 -14.33 16.35
N ILE A 1019 4.20 -15.07 16.15
CA ILE A 1019 4.18 -16.34 15.42
C ILE A 1019 3.48 -17.42 16.26
N ASP A 1020 2.71 -18.29 15.61
CA ASP A 1020 2.09 -19.46 16.21
C ASP A 1020 3.16 -20.37 16.82
N PRO A 1021 3.17 -20.73 18.11
CA PRO A 1021 4.23 -21.52 18.75
C PRO A 1021 4.34 -22.98 18.26
N GLN A 1022 3.37 -23.49 17.49
CA GLN A 1022 3.45 -24.83 16.88
C GLN A 1022 4.13 -24.76 15.49
N ILE A 1023 5.37 -24.24 15.42
CA ILE A 1023 6.05 -23.78 14.17
C ILE A 1023 6.54 -24.90 13.25
N ASP A 1024 5.97 -26.08 13.33
CA ASP A 1024 5.96 -27.01 12.21
C ASP A 1024 4.80 -28.00 12.40
N PRO A 1025 3.82 -28.03 11.47
CA PRO A 1025 2.67 -28.92 11.56
C PRO A 1025 3.05 -30.41 11.47
N PHE A 1026 4.26 -30.73 11.03
CA PHE A 1026 4.79 -32.10 11.00
C PHE A 1026 5.76 -32.41 12.15
N PHE A 1027 5.98 -31.48 13.07
CA PHE A 1027 6.87 -31.69 14.19
C PHE A 1027 6.35 -32.76 15.14
N CYS A 1028 7.28 -33.63 15.55
CA CYS A 1028 7.10 -34.56 16.64
C CYS A 1028 8.24 -34.33 17.65
N ALA A 1029 7.90 -34.15 18.92
CA ALA A 1029 8.91 -34.04 19.98
C ALA A 1029 9.84 -35.27 19.94
N SER A 1030 11.04 -35.17 20.52
CA SER A 1030 12.06 -36.24 20.60
C SER A 1030 11.58 -37.58 21.20
N ALA A 1031 10.33 -37.67 21.65
CA ALA A 1031 9.63 -38.88 22.08
C ALA A 1031 8.73 -39.52 20.99
N GLY A 1032 8.72 -39.00 19.76
CA GLY A 1032 7.99 -39.52 18.60
C GLY A 1032 6.60 -38.92 18.39
N CYS A 1033 6.09 -39.11 17.18
CA CYS A 1033 4.66 -39.19 16.89
C CYS A 1033 4.19 -40.61 17.27
#